data_AF-A0A2A7A359-F1
#
_entry.id   AF-A0A2A7A359-F1
#
_cell.length_a   1.000
_cell.length_b   1.000
_cell.length_c   1.000
_cell.angle_alpha   90.00
_cell.angle_beta   90.00
_cell.angle_gamma   90.00
#
_symmetry.space_group_name_H-M   'P 1'
#
loop_
_entity.id
_entity.type
_entity.pdbx_description
1 polymer ?
#
loop_
_entity_poly.entity_id
_entity_poly.type
_entity_poly.pdbx_seq_one_letter_code
_entity_poly.pdbx_strand_id
1 'polypeptide(L)'
;MKQRFSKRTRLVSALLTLAMVFTFLPFSAFAAGGTHAHSTIELSKQNFPDDAFRDYLKSMFDKNYDRKLAPAERNAVKQIVVWNMGIRNLKGIEFFPNLKYLNCTGNELTSLDVHENTALTYLDCSKNQLTSLDVRNNTALDELYCYQNQLTSLDVRQNTALKMLSCGKNKLTSLDVTQNTALEGLHCTDNPLSSLNVSQNKELADLYCYENQLTELDVRQNTGLKLLQCYSNRLSSLDVSKNTALKELSCNQNQLSSLDVSRTAVTSLDASNNKIDINVEETPRTFDLSILPAGFDVNKASGWVGGTVSGKTLKVKPGATQVTYTYDCGKGFSRYFTLNVIVIPDGTIFINASNFPDAVFRDQVKWKIADGNDTLTEQQRNQLQELSLPQGIKDLKGIEYFENLEKLEGVSVGLKYLDVTKNKKLKHLNVDTNQLEYLKVTENTGLEYLHCGSNQLTELDVTHNRKLSKLWCYNNQITKLDVSKNSDLVWLGCGSNSLTELDVSRNPKLEMLLCFDNQLTELDLSKNTALTELDCSGNHLTSLELTSYIKDTDFKADGNVYDITIDRTDRTFDLSGLPGNFKPEKVQQWNGGSVKSGTSILTVDKGVSQVTYTYDCGFSRKAVFTLRVTETGSAPVDPPVTPPSGGDTPGGTTPGGSTGGGDGGGAVVIVAAAGAVAAGVVGYGVYNYVSGRKLQALLPEGVAAPENRAQTALLLWNTAGRPEPADAPAFADVADPDTAKAAQWCVEQGLMKRRLNGKFAPGSSIPAYQVLNAYRKLAG
;
A
#
# COMPACT_ATOMS: atom_id res chain seq x y z
N MET A 1 -20.01 -34.28 -28.10
CA MET A 1 -21.21 -33.47 -28.46
C MET A 1 -22.17 -33.39 -27.26
N LYS A 2 -22.98 -32.33 -27.18
CA LYS A 2 -24.31 -32.21 -26.52
C LYS A 2 -24.56 -32.92 -25.17
N GLN A 3 -24.56 -32.10 -24.10
CA GLN A 3 -25.53 -32.00 -22.99
C GLN A 3 -26.53 -33.16 -22.69
N ARG A 4 -26.68 -33.49 -21.39
CA ARG A 4 -27.89 -33.11 -20.61
C ARG A 4 -27.71 -33.18 -19.08
N PHE A 5 -28.53 -32.40 -18.37
CA PHE A 5 -28.70 -32.32 -16.90
C PHE A 5 -29.41 -33.59 -16.34
N SER A 6 -29.49 -33.90 -15.03
CA SER A 6 -30.01 -33.03 -13.97
C SER A 6 -29.90 -33.54 -12.50
N LYS A 7 -29.33 -32.67 -11.63
CA LYS A 7 -29.70 -32.32 -10.23
C LYS A 7 -29.89 -33.38 -9.13
N ARG A 8 -29.16 -33.15 -8.02
CA ARG A 8 -29.59 -32.88 -6.60
C ARG A 8 -28.29 -32.73 -5.75
N THR A 9 -28.20 -32.20 -4.52
CA THR A 9 -28.90 -31.22 -3.65
C THR A 9 -28.12 -31.26 -2.31
N ARG A 10 -27.74 -30.22 -1.55
CA ARG A 10 -27.94 -28.75 -1.39
C ARG A 10 -26.61 -28.19 -0.80
N LEU A 11 -26.27 -26.92 -0.54
CA LEU A 11 -26.83 -25.55 -0.57
C LEU A 11 -25.80 -24.62 -1.29
N VAL A 12 -26.00 -23.37 -1.72
CA VAL A 12 -27.08 -22.34 -1.69
C VAL A 12 -27.22 -21.44 -0.45
N SER A 13 -26.70 -20.21 -0.54
CA SER A 13 -27.22 -19.01 0.18
C SER A 13 -26.85 -17.70 -0.54
N ALA A 14 -27.35 -17.51 -1.77
CA ALA A 14 -27.37 -16.22 -2.45
C ALA A 14 -28.62 -16.13 -3.34
N LEU A 15 -29.36 -15.02 -3.25
CA LEU A 15 -30.54 -14.66 -4.06
C LEU A 15 -31.68 -15.72 -4.12
N LEU A 16 -32.67 -15.59 -3.22
CA LEU A 16 -34.08 -15.31 -3.60
C LEU A 16 -35.04 -15.40 -2.39
N THR A 17 -35.47 -14.25 -1.88
CA THR A 17 -36.73 -14.09 -1.14
C THR A 17 -37.61 -13.10 -1.88
N LEU A 18 -38.27 -13.57 -2.94
CA LEU A 18 -39.31 -12.82 -3.63
C LEU A 18 -40.58 -12.81 -2.76
N ALA A 19 -40.68 -11.84 -1.85
CA ALA A 19 -41.83 -11.67 -0.97
C ALA A 19 -42.30 -10.20 -1.01
N MET A 20 -43.35 -9.96 -1.80
CA MET A 20 -44.14 -8.72 -1.85
C MET A 20 -43.33 -7.40 -1.75
N VAL A 21 -42.70 -7.01 -2.85
CA VAL A 21 -42.62 -5.56 -3.15
C VAL A 21 -44.06 -5.10 -3.39
N PHE A 22 -44.70 -4.56 -2.35
CA PHE A 22 -45.90 -3.76 -2.54
C PHE A 22 -45.48 -2.51 -3.32
N THR A 23 -45.98 -2.39 -4.54
CA THR A 23 -45.78 -1.20 -5.37
C THR A 23 -46.59 -0.04 -4.81
N PHE A 24 -46.07 0.60 -3.76
CA PHE A 24 -46.40 1.98 -3.48
C PHE A 24 -45.85 2.83 -4.63
N LEU A 25 -46.70 2.98 -5.66
CA LEU A 25 -46.55 4.03 -6.66
C LEU A 25 -46.38 5.36 -5.92
N PRO A 26 -45.50 6.26 -6.39
CA PRO A 26 -45.55 7.65 -5.96
C PRO A 26 -46.88 8.23 -6.48
N PHE A 27 -47.90 8.23 -5.62
CA PHE A 27 -49.10 9.02 -5.86
C PHE A 27 -48.70 10.49 -5.74
N SER A 28 -48.36 11.10 -6.86
CA SER A 28 -48.10 12.53 -7.01
C SER A 28 -49.39 13.33 -6.80
N ALA A 29 -49.88 13.33 -5.56
CA ALA A 29 -51.06 14.03 -5.10
C ALA A 29 -50.76 14.65 -3.73
N PHE A 30 -50.77 15.99 -3.67
CA PHE A 30 -50.57 16.82 -2.49
C PHE A 30 -49.20 16.70 -1.80
N ALA A 31 -48.26 17.50 -2.30
CA ALA A 31 -47.34 18.19 -1.40
C ALA A 31 -48.17 19.17 -0.53
N ALA A 32 -48.41 18.82 0.72
CA ALA A 32 -49.04 19.67 1.72
C ALA A 32 -48.64 19.24 3.13
N GLY A 33 -47.76 20.00 3.79
CA GLY A 33 -47.54 19.82 5.23
C GLY A 33 -48.79 20.25 6.02
N GLY A 34 -49.23 19.45 7.00
CA GLY A 34 -50.24 19.86 7.97
C GLY A 34 -51.72 19.76 7.55
N THR A 35 -52.12 18.75 6.78
CA THR A 35 -53.53 18.58 6.35
C THR A 35 -54.47 18.00 7.44
N HIS A 36 -53.94 17.24 8.40
CA HIS A 36 -54.73 16.66 9.50
C HIS A 36 -54.93 17.59 10.71
N ALA A 37 -54.43 18.83 10.66
CA ALA A 37 -54.55 19.80 11.75
C ALA A 37 -55.97 20.39 11.93
N HIS A 38 -56.84 20.27 10.92
CA HIS A 38 -58.13 20.98 10.87
C HIS A 38 -59.38 20.08 10.67
N SER A 39 -59.20 18.78 10.38
CA SER A 39 -60.30 17.85 10.13
C SER A 39 -60.69 17.03 11.37
N THR A 40 -62.00 16.81 11.56
CA THR A 40 -62.50 15.86 12.57
C THR A 40 -62.34 14.43 12.04
N ILE A 41 -61.71 13.54 12.81
CA ILE A 41 -61.38 12.17 12.39
C ILE A 41 -62.36 11.18 13.02
N GLU A 42 -63.01 10.33 12.23
CA GLU A 42 -63.98 9.35 12.76
C GLU A 42 -63.27 8.15 13.40
N LEU A 43 -63.79 7.67 14.54
CA LEU A 43 -63.35 6.46 15.23
C LEU A 43 -63.91 5.21 14.54
N SER A 44 -63.45 4.99 13.30
CA SER A 44 -63.85 3.90 12.41
C SER A 44 -62.69 2.90 12.18
N LYS A 45 -63.00 1.69 11.69
CA LYS A 45 -62.01 0.67 11.29
C LYS A 45 -61.12 1.09 10.11
N GLN A 46 -61.41 2.19 9.41
CA GLN A 46 -60.57 2.71 8.32
C GLN A 46 -59.40 3.55 8.84
N ASN A 47 -59.67 4.36 9.88
CA ASN A 47 -58.70 5.24 10.51
C ASN A 47 -57.93 4.51 11.61
N PHE A 48 -58.66 3.78 12.47
CA PHE A 48 -58.14 3.03 13.61
C PHE A 48 -58.56 1.54 13.47
N PRO A 49 -57.79 0.73 12.71
CA PRO A 49 -58.22 -0.61 12.31
C PRO A 49 -58.28 -1.61 13.47
N ASP A 50 -57.39 -1.46 14.45
CA ASP A 50 -57.38 -2.29 15.66
C ASP A 50 -58.55 -1.95 16.59
N ASP A 51 -59.22 -2.98 17.11
CA ASP A 51 -60.42 -2.82 17.91
C ASP A 51 -60.11 -2.37 19.35
N ALA A 52 -59.02 -2.87 19.95
CA ALA A 52 -58.62 -2.48 21.31
C ALA A 52 -58.05 -1.06 21.35
N PHE A 53 -57.23 -0.67 20.36
CA PHE A 53 -56.73 0.71 20.27
C PHE A 53 -57.88 1.71 20.05
N ARG A 54 -58.79 1.42 19.11
CA ARG A 54 -59.91 2.31 18.81
C ARG A 54 -60.88 2.44 19.98
N ASP A 55 -61.10 1.39 20.75
CA ASP A 55 -61.98 1.43 21.92
C ASP A 55 -61.33 2.12 23.13
N TYR A 56 -59.99 2.06 23.27
CA TYR A 56 -59.23 2.95 24.16
C TYR A 56 -59.43 4.43 23.81
N LEU A 57 -59.30 4.80 22.52
CA LEU A 57 -59.47 6.18 22.08
C LEU A 57 -60.88 6.72 22.36
N LYS A 58 -61.92 5.91 22.15
CA LYS A 58 -63.29 6.25 22.58
C LYS A 58 -63.39 6.47 24.08
N SER A 59 -62.80 5.59 24.89
CA SER A 59 -62.91 5.68 26.35
C SER A 59 -62.13 6.85 26.97
N MET A 60 -61.12 7.38 26.27
CA MET A 60 -60.19 8.37 26.83
C MET A 60 -60.32 9.77 26.22
N PHE A 61 -60.70 9.88 24.94
CA PHE A 61 -60.58 11.14 24.19
C PHE A 61 -61.84 11.59 23.43
N ASP A 62 -62.79 10.70 23.13
CA ASP A 62 -64.12 11.03 22.59
C ASP A 62 -65.02 11.55 23.72
N LYS A 63 -64.96 12.86 24.02
CA LYS A 63 -65.57 13.41 25.23
C LYS A 63 -67.05 13.76 25.08
N ASN A 64 -67.53 13.85 23.85
CA ASN A 64 -68.94 14.12 23.54
C ASN A 64 -69.70 12.85 23.10
N TYR A 65 -69.01 11.72 22.96
CA TYR A 65 -69.53 10.42 22.49
C TYR A 65 -70.08 10.44 21.05
N ASP A 66 -69.63 11.39 20.22
CA ASP A 66 -70.05 11.49 18.81
C ASP A 66 -69.34 10.49 17.87
N ARG A 67 -68.39 9.71 18.42
CA ARG A 67 -67.56 8.70 17.75
C ARG A 67 -66.55 9.30 16.77
N LYS A 68 -66.11 10.53 17.01
CA LYS A 68 -65.06 11.20 16.26
C LYS A 68 -64.08 11.85 17.24
N LEU A 69 -63.00 12.40 16.68
CA LEU A 69 -62.00 13.16 17.42
C LEU A 69 -61.78 14.48 16.71
N ALA A 70 -62.28 15.55 17.31
CA ALA A 70 -62.11 16.92 16.82
C ALA A 70 -60.63 17.34 16.93
N PRO A 71 -60.17 18.32 16.13
CA PRO A 71 -58.80 18.84 16.24
C PRO A 71 -58.43 19.30 17.65
N ALA A 72 -59.37 19.92 18.38
CA ALA A 72 -59.14 20.37 19.76
C ALA A 72 -58.88 19.22 20.74
N GLU A 73 -59.54 18.07 20.56
CA GLU A 73 -59.33 16.89 21.40
C GLU A 73 -57.98 16.25 21.08
N ARG A 74 -57.69 16.00 19.80
CA ARG A 74 -56.42 15.40 19.36
C ARG A 74 -55.20 16.26 19.72
N ASN A 75 -55.31 17.58 19.55
CA ASN A 75 -54.23 18.52 19.90
C ASN A 75 -54.07 18.68 21.43
N ALA A 76 -55.04 18.26 22.24
CA ALA A 76 -54.92 18.21 23.70
C ALA A 76 -54.26 16.91 24.20
N VAL A 77 -54.24 15.84 23.41
CA VAL A 77 -53.56 14.58 23.76
C VAL A 77 -52.05 14.78 23.73
N LYS A 78 -51.43 14.66 24.91
CA LYS A 78 -49.96 14.67 25.09
C LYS A 78 -49.40 13.30 25.45
N GLN A 79 -50.26 12.34 25.78
CA GLN A 79 -49.89 11.04 26.32
C GLN A 79 -50.88 9.96 25.88
N ILE A 80 -50.37 8.83 25.39
CA ILE A 80 -51.11 7.60 25.07
C ILE A 80 -50.40 6.42 25.75
N VAL A 81 -51.18 5.60 26.46
CA VAL A 81 -50.68 4.50 27.31
C VAL A 81 -51.57 3.28 27.09
N VAL A 82 -51.07 2.32 26.31
CA VAL A 82 -51.85 1.20 25.76
C VAL A 82 -51.09 -0.14 25.87
N TRP A 83 -50.37 -0.35 26.97
CA TRP A 83 -49.55 -1.54 27.21
C TRP A 83 -50.36 -2.80 27.56
N ASN A 84 -49.86 -3.98 27.18
CA ASN A 84 -50.50 -5.30 27.35
C ASN A 84 -51.97 -5.38 26.90
N MET A 85 -52.38 -4.60 25.88
CA MET A 85 -53.78 -4.54 25.41
C MET A 85 -54.08 -5.52 24.26
N GLY A 86 -53.08 -6.27 23.75
CA GLY A 86 -53.24 -7.19 22.62
C GLY A 86 -53.41 -6.48 21.26
N ILE A 87 -52.99 -5.20 21.18
CA ILE A 87 -53.08 -4.37 19.98
C ILE A 87 -52.13 -4.90 18.91
N ARG A 88 -52.59 -5.01 17.67
CA ARG A 88 -51.81 -5.46 16.50
C ARG A 88 -51.47 -4.33 15.54
N ASN A 89 -52.13 -3.18 15.63
CA ASN A 89 -51.92 -2.06 14.73
C ASN A 89 -52.24 -0.70 15.40
N LEU A 90 -51.28 0.23 15.43
CA LEU A 90 -51.46 1.59 15.95
C LEU A 90 -51.78 2.66 14.89
N LYS A 91 -52.11 2.28 13.65
CA LYS A 91 -52.58 3.23 12.63
C LYS A 91 -53.69 4.12 13.19
N GLY A 92 -53.57 5.41 12.91
CA GLY A 92 -54.32 6.52 13.50
C GLY A 92 -53.53 7.26 14.59
N ILE A 93 -52.38 6.75 15.03
CA ILE A 93 -51.46 7.46 15.95
C ILE A 93 -50.90 8.74 15.31
N GLU A 94 -50.77 8.77 13.98
CA GLU A 94 -50.38 9.92 13.17
C GLU A 94 -51.30 11.15 13.37
N PHE A 95 -52.53 10.96 13.86
CA PHE A 95 -53.47 12.05 14.09
C PHE A 95 -53.26 12.80 15.42
N PHE A 96 -52.21 12.49 16.21
CA PHE A 96 -51.91 13.15 17.48
C PHE A 96 -50.57 13.92 17.43
N PRO A 97 -50.52 15.11 16.81
CA PRO A 97 -49.27 15.84 16.55
C PRO A 97 -48.60 16.38 17.81
N ASN A 98 -49.35 16.59 18.90
CA ASN A 98 -48.84 17.06 20.20
C ASN A 98 -48.48 15.92 21.18
N LEU A 99 -48.49 14.67 20.71
CA LEU A 99 -48.17 13.49 21.51
C LEU A 99 -46.69 13.53 21.92
N LYS A 100 -46.43 13.56 23.24
CA LYS A 100 -45.09 13.57 23.83
C LYS A 100 -44.67 12.22 24.41
N TYR A 101 -45.64 11.46 24.92
CA TYR A 101 -45.43 10.18 25.58
C TYR A 101 -46.27 9.10 24.92
N LEU A 102 -45.63 8.10 24.31
CA LEU A 102 -46.28 6.90 23.81
C LEU A 102 -45.70 5.68 24.51
N ASN A 103 -46.54 4.93 25.23
CA ASN A 103 -46.20 3.58 25.69
C ASN A 103 -47.19 2.58 25.09
N CYS A 104 -46.68 1.64 24.30
CA CYS A 104 -47.42 0.56 23.65
C CYS A 104 -46.75 -0.81 23.86
N THR A 105 -46.11 -0.99 25.02
CA THR A 105 -45.33 -2.19 25.34
C THR A 105 -46.17 -3.44 25.57
N GLY A 106 -45.63 -4.60 25.20
CA GLY A 106 -46.27 -5.89 25.45
C GLY A 106 -47.49 -6.16 24.56
N ASN A 107 -47.43 -5.70 23.31
CA ASN A 107 -48.48 -5.85 22.32
C ASN A 107 -48.00 -6.77 21.17
N GLU A 108 -48.82 -6.87 20.11
CA GLU A 108 -48.53 -7.69 18.93
C GLU A 108 -48.22 -6.83 17.69
N LEU A 109 -47.61 -5.65 17.89
CA LEU A 109 -47.26 -4.74 16.79
C LEU A 109 -46.16 -5.35 15.92
N THR A 110 -46.45 -5.55 14.64
CA THR A 110 -45.47 -5.94 13.61
C THR A 110 -44.84 -4.74 12.90
N SER A 111 -45.52 -3.58 12.94
CA SER A 111 -45.05 -2.29 12.47
C SER A 111 -45.53 -1.16 13.39
N LEU A 112 -44.75 -0.08 13.44
CA LEU A 112 -45.09 1.16 14.14
C LEU A 112 -44.60 2.34 13.28
N ASP A 113 -45.53 3.20 12.88
CA ASP A 113 -45.23 4.49 12.27
C ASP A 113 -45.49 5.58 13.33
N VAL A 114 -44.54 6.48 13.48
CA VAL A 114 -44.59 7.64 14.41
C VAL A 114 -44.04 8.91 13.74
N HIS A 115 -43.91 8.94 12.41
CA HIS A 115 -43.19 10.02 11.71
C HIS A 115 -43.84 11.40 11.89
N GLU A 116 -45.18 11.47 11.92
CA GLU A 116 -45.95 12.69 12.19
C GLU A 116 -45.91 13.10 13.68
N ASN A 117 -45.60 12.17 14.59
CA ASN A 117 -45.53 12.43 16.04
C ASN A 117 -44.18 13.06 16.44
N THR A 118 -43.78 14.11 15.72
CA THR A 118 -42.50 14.84 15.88
C THR A 118 -42.30 15.43 17.29
N ALA A 119 -43.37 15.63 18.04
CA ALA A 119 -43.35 16.10 19.43
C ALA A 119 -42.99 15.03 20.49
N LEU A 120 -42.81 13.76 20.10
CA LEU A 120 -42.46 12.67 21.02
C LEU A 120 -41.14 12.93 21.74
N THR A 121 -41.18 12.89 23.07
CA THR A 121 -40.01 12.90 23.96
C THR A 121 -39.78 11.54 24.61
N TYR A 122 -40.82 10.71 24.73
CA TYR A 122 -40.76 9.35 25.27
C TYR A 122 -41.48 8.38 24.33
N LEU A 123 -40.79 7.33 23.90
CA LEU A 123 -41.38 6.20 23.17
C LEU A 123 -40.95 4.87 23.81
N ASP A 124 -41.92 4.10 24.29
CA ASP A 124 -41.73 2.70 24.66
C ASP A 124 -42.63 1.78 23.83
N CYS A 125 -42.00 1.04 22.92
CA CYS A 125 -42.60 0.03 22.06
C CYS A 125 -41.99 -1.37 22.32
N SER A 126 -41.44 -1.58 23.51
CA SER A 126 -40.79 -2.83 23.91
C SER A 126 -41.75 -4.03 23.90
N LYS A 127 -41.22 -5.25 23.83
CA LYS A 127 -42.00 -6.51 23.86
C LYS A 127 -43.10 -6.55 22.79
N ASN A 128 -42.71 -6.26 21.55
CA ASN A 128 -43.57 -6.32 20.37
C ASN A 128 -42.91 -7.24 19.32
N GLN A 129 -43.38 -7.20 18.07
CA GLN A 129 -42.88 -8.02 16.97
C GLN A 129 -42.23 -7.20 15.85
N LEU A 130 -41.83 -5.95 16.13
CA LEU A 130 -41.31 -4.98 15.16
C LEU A 130 -40.05 -5.49 14.46
N THR A 131 -40.05 -5.55 13.13
CA THR A 131 -38.87 -5.88 12.32
C THR A 131 -38.07 -4.66 11.89
N SER A 132 -38.70 -3.49 11.88
CA SER A 132 -38.08 -2.18 11.70
C SER A 132 -38.76 -1.14 12.60
N LEU A 133 -38.05 -0.04 12.86
CA LEU A 133 -38.55 1.12 13.59
C LEU A 133 -37.84 2.36 13.02
N ASP A 134 -38.61 3.37 12.60
CA ASP A 134 -38.07 4.66 12.14
C ASP A 134 -38.44 5.74 13.14
N VAL A 135 -37.41 6.40 13.69
CA VAL A 135 -37.53 7.48 14.68
C VAL A 135 -36.84 8.77 14.21
N ARG A 136 -36.41 8.85 12.95
CA ARG A 136 -35.54 9.93 12.45
C ARG A 136 -36.20 11.32 12.46
N ASN A 137 -37.53 11.38 12.43
CA ASN A 137 -38.30 12.62 12.53
C ASN A 137 -38.63 13.01 13.97
N ASN A 138 -38.48 12.09 14.93
CA ASN A 138 -38.78 12.29 16.35
C ASN A 138 -37.53 12.83 17.07
N THR A 139 -36.98 13.93 16.55
CA THR A 139 -35.70 14.52 17.00
C THR A 139 -35.73 15.00 18.45
N ALA A 140 -36.93 15.21 19.00
CA ALA A 140 -37.17 15.54 20.40
C ALA A 140 -37.14 14.35 21.38
N LEU A 141 -36.91 13.11 20.90
CA LEU A 141 -36.83 11.94 21.77
C LEU A 141 -35.69 12.06 22.79
N ASP A 142 -36.08 11.93 24.05
CA ASP A 142 -35.24 11.94 25.26
C ASP A 142 -35.05 10.49 25.75
N GLU A 143 -36.12 9.68 25.68
CA GLU A 143 -36.11 8.25 26.03
C GLU A 143 -36.71 7.38 24.91
N LEU A 144 -35.97 6.32 24.52
CA LEU A 144 -36.41 5.34 23.53
C LEU A 144 -36.20 3.91 24.05
N TYR A 145 -37.30 3.17 24.20
CA TYR A 145 -37.33 1.77 24.59
C TYR A 145 -37.97 0.93 23.47
N CYS A 146 -37.18 0.09 22.82
CA CYS A 146 -37.59 -0.86 21.78
C CYS A 146 -37.10 -2.28 22.07
N TYR A 147 -36.80 -2.57 23.35
CA TYR A 147 -36.29 -3.84 23.84
C TYR A 147 -37.23 -5.01 23.53
N GLN A 148 -36.68 -6.20 23.23
CA GLN A 148 -37.45 -7.42 22.92
C GLN A 148 -38.39 -7.21 21.72
N ASN A 149 -37.77 -7.01 20.55
CA ASN A 149 -38.41 -6.91 19.24
C ASN A 149 -37.64 -7.81 18.24
N GLN A 150 -37.71 -7.52 16.94
CA GLN A 150 -37.02 -8.26 15.89
C GLN A 150 -36.15 -7.36 14.98
N LEU A 151 -35.78 -6.18 15.47
CA LEU A 151 -35.05 -5.15 14.71
C LEU A 151 -33.69 -5.67 14.23
N THR A 152 -33.43 -5.60 12.94
CA THR A 152 -32.10 -5.91 12.35
C THR A 152 -31.20 -4.69 12.20
N SER A 153 -31.78 -3.49 12.23
CA SER A 153 -31.09 -2.21 12.29
C SER A 153 -31.92 -1.18 13.08
N LEU A 154 -31.26 -0.13 13.57
CA LEU A 154 -31.86 0.99 14.26
C LEU A 154 -31.01 2.25 13.99
N ASP A 155 -31.63 3.33 13.49
CA ASP A 155 -30.96 4.60 13.20
C ASP A 155 -31.46 5.69 14.15
N VAL A 156 -30.63 6.02 15.15
CA VAL A 156 -30.91 7.04 16.18
C VAL A 156 -30.11 8.34 15.98
N ARG A 157 -29.43 8.50 14.83
CA ARG A 157 -28.46 9.60 14.63
C ARG A 157 -29.07 11.00 14.57
N GLN A 158 -30.38 11.10 14.38
CA GLN A 158 -31.14 12.37 14.41
C GLN A 158 -31.72 12.68 15.80
N ASN A 159 -31.72 11.72 16.72
CA ASN A 159 -32.27 11.84 18.07
C ASN A 159 -31.18 12.34 19.02
N THR A 160 -30.60 13.50 18.72
CA THR A 160 -29.42 14.04 19.44
C THR A 160 -29.72 14.43 20.89
N ALA A 161 -31.00 14.61 21.25
CA ALA A 161 -31.48 14.85 22.61
C ALA A 161 -31.60 13.58 23.48
N LEU A 162 -31.38 12.39 22.91
CA LEU A 162 -31.66 11.11 23.56
C LEU A 162 -30.71 10.83 24.73
N LYS A 163 -31.26 10.75 25.95
CA LYS A 163 -30.54 10.40 27.19
C LYS A 163 -30.65 8.92 27.57
N MET A 164 -31.72 8.23 27.16
CA MET A 164 -31.90 6.79 27.44
C MET A 164 -32.22 6.01 26.16
N LEU A 165 -31.43 4.98 25.87
CA LEU A 165 -31.68 4.05 24.76
C LEU A 165 -31.67 2.60 25.25
N SER A 166 -32.81 1.92 25.13
CA SER A 166 -32.97 0.50 25.43
C SER A 166 -33.40 -0.28 24.19
N CYS A 167 -32.44 -0.92 23.52
CA CYS A 167 -32.61 -1.66 22.27
C CYS A 167 -32.18 -3.14 22.35
N GLY A 168 -31.97 -3.66 23.57
CA GLY A 168 -31.61 -5.05 23.80
C GLY A 168 -32.66 -6.09 23.36
N LYS A 169 -32.27 -7.36 23.21
CA LYS A 169 -33.12 -8.45 22.66
C LYS A 169 -33.70 -8.10 21.28
N ASN A 170 -32.79 -7.86 20.36
CA ASN A 170 -33.08 -7.61 18.95
C ASN A 170 -32.10 -8.45 18.09
N LYS A 171 -31.90 -8.06 16.82
CA LYS A 171 -31.03 -8.75 15.86
C LYS A 171 -29.99 -7.78 15.27
N LEU A 172 -29.61 -6.75 16.05
CA LEU A 172 -28.70 -5.68 15.63
C LEU A 172 -27.28 -6.20 15.51
N THR A 173 -26.70 -6.16 14.30
CA THR A 173 -25.28 -6.51 14.07
C THR A 173 -24.35 -5.29 14.23
N SER A 174 -24.90 -4.08 14.20
CA SER A 174 -24.21 -2.83 14.50
C SER A 174 -25.17 -1.83 15.16
N LEU A 175 -24.60 -0.86 15.88
CA LEU A 175 -25.32 0.25 16.51
C LEU A 175 -24.42 1.50 16.51
N ASP A 176 -24.89 2.60 15.94
CA ASP A 176 -24.21 3.91 15.96
C ASP A 176 -24.93 4.86 16.91
N VAL A 177 -24.27 5.17 18.03
CA VAL A 177 -24.72 6.15 19.04
C VAL A 177 -23.85 7.41 19.06
N THR A 178 -22.97 7.61 18.08
CA THR A 178 -21.94 8.67 18.10
C THR A 178 -22.52 10.09 18.09
N GLN A 179 -23.74 10.27 17.61
CA GLN A 179 -24.45 11.56 17.57
C GLN A 179 -25.30 11.82 18.83
N ASN A 180 -25.56 10.79 19.64
CA ASN A 180 -26.36 10.87 20.87
C ASN A 180 -25.47 11.29 22.04
N THR A 181 -24.84 12.47 21.94
CA THR A 181 -23.82 12.93 22.90
C THR A 181 -24.37 13.16 24.32
N ALA A 182 -25.68 13.38 24.44
CA ALA A 182 -26.41 13.49 25.70
C ALA A 182 -26.77 12.14 26.37
N LEU A 183 -26.39 11.01 25.79
CA LEU A 183 -26.80 9.67 26.24
C LEU A 183 -26.22 9.33 27.63
N GLU A 184 -27.08 9.33 28.65
CA GLU A 184 -26.79 8.96 30.05
C GLU A 184 -26.88 7.45 30.29
N GLY A 185 -27.74 6.72 29.56
CA GLY A 185 -27.93 5.28 29.70
C GLY A 185 -28.11 4.53 28.37
N LEU A 186 -27.41 3.40 28.21
CA LEU A 186 -27.43 2.57 27.01
C LEU A 186 -27.58 1.07 27.34
N HIS A 187 -28.71 0.48 26.97
CA HIS A 187 -29.02 -0.94 27.15
C HIS A 187 -29.17 -1.65 25.78
N CYS A 188 -28.08 -2.20 25.24
CA CYS A 188 -28.02 -2.88 23.94
C CYS A 188 -27.80 -4.40 24.06
N THR A 189 -28.16 -4.97 25.20
CA THR A 189 -27.92 -6.37 25.60
C THR A 189 -28.56 -7.42 24.69
N ASP A 190 -28.03 -8.64 24.62
CA ASP A 190 -28.60 -9.75 23.83
C ASP A 190 -28.88 -9.32 22.36
N ASN A 191 -27.77 -9.06 21.66
CA ASN A 191 -27.71 -8.69 20.25
C ASN A 191 -26.43 -9.29 19.63
N PRO A 192 -26.35 -9.47 18.31
CA PRO A 192 -25.13 -9.91 17.63
C PRO A 192 -24.11 -8.78 17.34
N LEU A 193 -23.93 -7.77 18.19
CA LEU A 193 -22.94 -6.69 17.97
C LEU A 193 -21.51 -7.23 18.10
N SER A 194 -20.66 -6.99 17.09
CA SER A 194 -19.23 -7.32 17.11
C SER A 194 -18.34 -6.17 17.63
N SER A 195 -18.82 -4.93 17.56
CA SER A 195 -18.17 -3.73 18.10
C SER A 195 -19.21 -2.72 18.60
N LEU A 196 -18.79 -1.83 19.50
CA LEU A 196 -19.61 -0.77 20.07
C LEU A 196 -18.75 0.46 20.38
N ASN A 197 -19.03 1.60 19.75
CA ASN A 197 -18.30 2.84 19.94
C ASN A 197 -19.09 3.82 20.81
N VAL A 198 -18.69 3.98 22.08
CA VAL A 198 -19.29 4.92 23.04
C VAL A 198 -18.43 6.18 23.29
N SER A 199 -17.41 6.42 22.46
CA SER A 199 -16.38 7.47 22.70
C SER A 199 -16.92 8.91 22.74
N GLN A 200 -18.11 9.16 22.19
CA GLN A 200 -18.74 10.49 22.16
C GLN A 200 -19.79 10.69 23.28
N ASN A 201 -20.24 9.61 23.91
CA ASN A 201 -21.32 9.60 24.91
C ASN A 201 -20.73 9.90 26.30
N LYS A 202 -20.18 11.11 26.49
CA LYS A 202 -19.37 11.45 27.67
C LYS A 202 -20.16 11.48 28.98
N GLU A 203 -21.46 11.78 28.90
CA GLU A 203 -22.39 11.78 30.03
C GLU A 203 -22.87 10.37 30.43
N LEU A 204 -22.46 9.32 29.69
CA LEU A 204 -22.90 7.95 29.90
C LEU A 204 -22.54 7.45 31.31
N ALA A 205 -23.58 7.30 32.14
CA ALA A 205 -23.53 6.83 33.51
C ALA A 205 -23.71 5.31 33.59
N ASP A 206 -24.61 4.73 32.78
CA ASP A 206 -24.99 3.32 32.88
C ASP A 206 -24.90 2.62 31.51
N LEU A 207 -24.06 1.58 31.41
CA LEU A 207 -23.83 0.83 30.17
C LEU A 207 -24.09 -0.67 30.36
N TYR A 208 -25.09 -1.18 29.66
CA TYR A 208 -25.46 -2.60 29.62
C TYR A 208 -25.30 -3.10 28.18
N CYS A 209 -24.19 -3.80 27.91
CA CYS A 209 -23.82 -4.35 26.61
C CYS A 209 -23.49 -5.85 26.68
N TYR A 210 -23.99 -6.54 27.71
CA TYR A 210 -23.82 -7.97 27.90
C TYR A 210 -24.51 -8.83 26.82
N GLU A 211 -24.13 -10.10 26.72
CA GLU A 211 -24.68 -11.06 25.74
C GLU A 211 -24.56 -10.53 24.30
N ASN A 212 -23.34 -10.13 23.93
CA ASN A 212 -22.98 -9.66 22.60
C ASN A 212 -21.73 -10.41 22.09
N GLN A 213 -21.12 -9.95 20.99
CA GLN A 213 -19.92 -10.55 20.40
C GLN A 213 -18.70 -9.61 20.43
N LEU A 214 -18.70 -8.62 21.33
CA LEU A 214 -17.67 -7.59 21.44
C LEU A 214 -16.30 -8.20 21.75
N THR A 215 -15.30 -7.96 20.91
CA THR A 215 -13.89 -8.36 21.14
C THR A 215 -13.09 -7.27 21.86
N GLU A 216 -13.54 -6.03 21.77
CA GLU A 216 -12.99 -4.84 22.42
C GLU A 216 -14.12 -3.92 22.91
N LEU A 217 -13.83 -3.09 23.92
CA LEU A 217 -14.75 -2.08 24.44
C LEU A 217 -13.94 -0.95 25.10
N ASP A 218 -13.88 0.22 24.44
CA ASP A 218 -13.22 1.41 24.99
C ASP A 218 -14.22 2.31 25.72
N VAL A 219 -14.15 2.31 27.06
CA VAL A 219 -14.95 3.17 27.94
C VAL A 219 -14.17 4.36 28.51
N ARG A 220 -12.94 4.61 28.03
CA ARG A 220 -12.00 5.56 28.68
C ARG A 220 -12.41 7.04 28.56
N GLN A 221 -13.35 7.35 27.66
CA GLN A 221 -13.95 8.69 27.51
C GLN A 221 -15.19 8.89 28.41
N ASN A 222 -15.82 7.81 28.86
CA ASN A 222 -17.05 7.82 29.66
C ASN A 222 -16.70 7.96 31.15
N THR A 223 -16.03 9.05 31.52
CA THR A 223 -15.46 9.24 32.87
C THR A 223 -16.54 9.30 33.97
N GLY A 224 -17.77 9.68 33.60
CA GLY A 224 -18.96 9.68 34.48
C GLY A 224 -19.60 8.31 34.72
N LEU A 225 -19.13 7.24 34.07
CA LEU A 225 -19.71 5.88 34.13
C LEU A 225 -19.70 5.33 35.57
N LYS A 226 -20.88 4.93 36.05
CA LYS A 226 -21.19 4.43 37.41
C LYS A 226 -21.44 2.92 37.42
N LEU A 227 -22.01 2.37 36.35
CA LEU A 227 -22.34 0.95 36.21
C LEU A 227 -21.96 0.45 34.81
N LEU A 228 -21.26 -0.70 34.76
CA LEU A 228 -20.87 -1.37 33.52
C LEU A 228 -21.20 -2.87 33.58
N GLN A 229 -22.11 -3.33 32.72
CA GLN A 229 -22.40 -4.75 32.53
C GLN A 229 -22.07 -5.15 31.08
N CYS A 230 -20.89 -5.74 30.90
CA CYS A 230 -20.33 -6.18 29.61
C CYS A 230 -20.05 -7.69 29.58
N TYR A 231 -20.68 -8.46 30.47
CA TYR A 231 -20.50 -9.90 30.59
C TYR A 231 -21.00 -10.69 29.37
N SER A 232 -20.61 -11.96 29.22
CA SER A 232 -20.96 -12.80 28.05
C SER A 232 -20.63 -12.11 26.72
N ASN A 233 -19.34 -11.79 26.54
CA ASN A 233 -18.75 -11.18 25.35
C ASN A 233 -17.41 -11.90 25.03
N ARG A 234 -16.57 -11.32 24.17
CA ARG A 234 -15.24 -11.84 23.79
C ARG A 234 -14.11 -10.87 24.15
N LEU A 235 -14.31 -10.04 25.17
CA LEU A 235 -13.32 -9.02 25.58
C LEU A 235 -12.05 -9.69 26.09
N SER A 236 -10.93 -9.48 25.40
CA SER A 236 -9.60 -9.97 25.81
C SER A 236 -8.91 -9.04 26.81
N SER A 237 -9.29 -7.77 26.84
CA SER A 237 -8.85 -6.76 27.80
C SER A 237 -9.97 -5.73 28.07
N LEU A 238 -9.89 -5.02 29.20
CA LEU A 238 -10.83 -3.97 29.59
C LEU A 238 -10.13 -2.92 30.48
N ASP A 239 -9.93 -1.71 29.96
CA ASP A 239 -9.31 -0.59 30.70
C ASP A 239 -10.38 0.33 31.30
N VAL A 240 -10.64 0.15 32.60
CA VAL A 240 -11.53 1.03 33.40
C VAL A 240 -10.77 2.11 34.18
N SER A 241 -9.49 2.36 33.88
CA SER A 241 -8.61 3.24 34.68
C SER A 241 -8.97 4.73 34.64
N LYS A 242 -9.94 5.12 33.79
CA LYS A 242 -10.50 6.47 33.67
C LYS A 242 -11.90 6.62 34.27
N ASN A 243 -12.60 5.52 34.52
CA ASN A 243 -13.97 5.49 35.02
C ASN A 243 -13.95 5.58 36.55
N THR A 244 -13.45 6.72 37.06
CA THR A 244 -13.25 6.93 38.50
C THR A 244 -14.56 6.93 39.30
N ALA A 245 -15.71 7.17 38.63
CA ALA A 245 -17.05 7.09 39.20
C ALA A 245 -17.65 5.66 39.24
N LEU A 246 -17.02 4.66 38.61
CA LEU A 246 -17.57 3.32 38.41
C LEU A 246 -17.69 2.58 39.74
N LYS A 247 -18.91 2.19 40.14
CA LYS A 247 -19.25 1.51 41.40
C LYS A 247 -19.52 0.02 41.21
N GLU A 248 -20.13 -0.34 40.08
CA GLU A 248 -20.56 -1.71 39.78
C GLU A 248 -20.02 -2.14 38.42
N LEU A 249 -19.37 -3.32 38.39
CA LEU A 249 -18.76 -3.88 37.19
C LEU A 249 -19.05 -5.38 37.09
N SER A 250 -19.74 -5.79 36.02
CA SER A 250 -19.93 -7.20 35.66
C SER A 250 -19.33 -7.49 34.29
N CYS A 251 -18.17 -8.14 34.30
CA CYS A 251 -17.35 -8.49 33.14
C CYS A 251 -17.02 -10.00 33.10
N ASN A 252 -17.79 -10.82 33.82
CA ASN A 252 -17.76 -12.27 33.77
C ASN A 252 -18.00 -12.82 32.35
N GLN A 253 -17.64 -14.09 32.10
CA GLN A 253 -17.85 -14.76 30.80
C GLN A 253 -17.26 -13.97 29.61
N ASN A 254 -16.01 -13.54 29.76
CA ASN A 254 -15.20 -12.90 28.72
C ASN A 254 -13.86 -13.64 28.56
N GLN A 255 -12.92 -13.07 27.80
CA GLN A 255 -11.59 -13.62 27.54
C GLN A 255 -10.47 -12.86 28.27
N LEU A 256 -10.79 -12.19 29.39
CA LEU A 256 -9.82 -11.40 30.14
C LEU A 256 -8.73 -12.30 30.75
N SER A 257 -7.48 -11.87 30.65
CA SER A 257 -6.34 -12.41 31.42
C SER A 257 -6.19 -11.74 32.79
N SER A 258 -6.65 -10.50 32.90
CA SER A 258 -6.45 -9.65 34.07
C SER A 258 -7.47 -8.51 34.06
N LEU A 259 -7.63 -7.88 35.22
CA LEU A 259 -8.46 -6.70 35.41
C LEU A 259 -7.86 -5.88 36.56
N ASP A 260 -7.86 -4.55 36.44
CA ASP A 260 -7.43 -3.64 37.50
C ASP A 260 -8.53 -2.60 37.75
N VAL A 261 -9.12 -2.63 38.95
CA VAL A 261 -10.16 -1.68 39.39
C VAL A 261 -9.65 -0.67 40.43
N SER A 262 -8.33 -0.61 40.67
CA SER A 262 -7.73 0.23 41.72
C SER A 262 -8.08 1.72 41.63
N ARG A 263 -8.26 2.24 40.41
CA ARG A 263 -8.56 3.66 40.11
C ARG A 263 -10.05 4.01 39.99
N THR A 264 -10.93 3.03 40.15
CA THR A 264 -12.40 3.20 40.04
C THR A 264 -13.02 3.63 41.38
N ALA A 265 -14.36 3.70 41.48
CA ALA A 265 -15.11 3.70 42.74
C ALA A 265 -15.63 2.31 43.15
N VAL A 266 -15.20 1.21 42.49
CA VAL A 266 -15.91 -0.09 42.52
C VAL A 266 -16.06 -0.65 43.93
N THR A 267 -17.29 -1.07 44.24
CA THR A 267 -17.73 -1.78 45.45
C THR A 267 -18.43 -3.10 45.14
N SER A 268 -18.92 -3.30 43.91
CA SER A 268 -19.46 -4.58 43.43
C SER A 268 -18.75 -5.00 42.14
N LEU A 269 -18.17 -6.21 42.12
CA LEU A 269 -17.38 -6.73 41.00
C LEU A 269 -17.68 -8.20 40.73
N ASP A 270 -18.21 -8.51 39.54
CA ASP A 270 -18.07 -9.84 38.95
C ASP A 270 -17.11 -9.82 37.75
N ALA A 271 -16.15 -10.74 37.78
CA ALA A 271 -15.20 -11.02 36.72
C ALA A 271 -14.97 -12.55 36.58
N SER A 272 -15.91 -13.35 37.11
CA SER A 272 -15.84 -14.81 37.13
C SER A 272 -15.91 -15.43 35.73
N ASN A 273 -15.48 -16.70 35.62
CA ASN A 273 -15.59 -17.47 34.38
C ASN A 273 -14.93 -16.78 33.15
N ASN A 274 -13.90 -15.95 33.38
CA ASN A 274 -13.07 -15.40 32.32
C ASN A 274 -12.07 -16.47 31.84
N LYS A 275 -12.05 -16.72 30.53
CA LYS A 275 -11.29 -17.80 29.90
C LYS A 275 -10.63 -17.34 28.60
N ILE A 276 -9.30 -17.38 28.54
CA ILE A 276 -8.52 -17.12 27.34
C ILE A 276 -7.80 -18.39 26.89
N ASP A 277 -7.70 -18.61 25.59
CA ASP A 277 -7.00 -19.78 25.04
C ASP A 277 -5.50 -19.49 24.93
N ILE A 278 -4.66 -20.42 25.39
CA ILE A 278 -3.21 -20.38 25.25
C ILE A 278 -2.72 -21.61 24.49
N ASN A 279 -1.73 -21.41 23.62
CA ASN A 279 -1.09 -22.47 22.87
C ASN A 279 0.25 -22.84 23.52
N VAL A 280 0.52 -24.13 23.73
CA VAL A 280 1.79 -24.63 24.27
C VAL A 280 2.30 -25.83 23.47
N GLU A 281 3.61 -25.90 23.24
CA GLU A 281 4.26 -27.05 22.60
C GLU A 281 4.16 -28.32 23.47
N GLU A 282 4.15 -29.51 22.85
CA GLU A 282 4.16 -30.81 23.55
C GLU A 282 5.39 -30.96 24.45
N THR A 283 6.54 -30.47 23.98
CA THR A 283 7.79 -30.29 24.70
C THR A 283 8.30 -28.86 24.43
N PRO A 284 8.44 -27.98 25.44
CA PRO A 284 8.54 -28.27 26.88
C PRO A 284 7.27 -27.98 27.71
N ARG A 285 6.11 -27.78 27.08
CA ARG A 285 4.85 -27.29 27.72
C ARG A 285 5.04 -25.98 28.51
N THR A 286 5.72 -25.00 27.91
CA THR A 286 5.85 -23.65 28.49
C THR A 286 5.09 -22.58 27.71
N PHE A 287 4.70 -21.52 28.40
CA PHE A 287 4.04 -20.33 27.87
C PHE A 287 4.67 -19.08 28.51
N ASP A 288 4.92 -18.03 27.73
CA ASP A 288 5.35 -16.72 28.25
C ASP A 288 4.11 -15.88 28.63
N LEU A 289 3.90 -15.68 29.93
CA LEU A 289 2.76 -14.91 30.43
C LEU A 289 2.79 -13.44 30.00
N SER A 290 3.91 -12.90 29.54
CA SER A 290 4.00 -11.52 29.09
C SER A 290 3.45 -11.26 27.68
N ILE A 291 2.99 -12.31 26.97
CA ILE A 291 2.19 -12.16 25.74
C ILE A 291 0.68 -12.09 26.02
N LEU A 292 0.25 -12.21 27.29
CA LEU A 292 -1.16 -12.06 27.65
C LEU A 292 -1.63 -10.59 27.48
N PRO A 293 -2.91 -10.37 27.13
CA PRO A 293 -3.48 -9.02 26.99
C PRO A 293 -3.36 -8.14 28.24
N ALA A 294 -3.63 -6.85 28.05
CA ALA A 294 -3.67 -5.80 29.08
C ALA A 294 -2.36 -5.53 29.84
N GLY A 295 -1.23 -6.16 29.46
CA GLY A 295 0.05 -6.00 30.16
C GLY A 295 0.09 -6.77 31.49
N PHE A 296 -0.39 -8.02 31.45
CA PHE A 296 -0.51 -8.94 32.58
C PHE A 296 0.66 -8.90 33.57
N ASP A 297 0.36 -8.53 34.83
CA ASP A 297 1.35 -8.51 35.92
C ASP A 297 1.34 -9.84 36.67
N VAL A 298 2.34 -10.67 36.40
CA VAL A 298 2.51 -11.98 37.07
C VAL A 298 2.62 -11.87 38.59
N ASN A 299 3.04 -10.72 39.14
CA ASN A 299 3.16 -10.53 40.59
C ASN A 299 1.79 -10.39 41.28
N LYS A 300 0.74 -10.01 40.52
CA LYS A 300 -0.65 -10.01 40.99
C LYS A 300 -1.31 -11.38 40.88
N ALA A 301 -0.68 -12.36 40.23
CA ALA A 301 -1.24 -13.68 39.95
C ALA A 301 -0.70 -14.76 40.90
N SER A 302 -1.58 -15.37 41.68
CA SER A 302 -1.27 -16.36 42.72
C SER A 302 -2.19 -17.58 42.65
N GLY A 303 -1.92 -18.60 43.48
CA GLY A 303 -2.80 -19.78 43.57
C GLY A 303 -2.88 -20.62 42.27
N TRP A 304 -1.78 -20.70 41.52
CA TRP A 304 -1.71 -21.38 40.22
C TRP A 304 -2.00 -22.89 40.31
N VAL A 305 -3.05 -23.35 39.62
CA VAL A 305 -3.46 -24.75 39.47
C VAL A 305 -3.35 -25.17 37.99
N GLY A 306 -3.02 -26.44 37.72
CA GLY A 306 -2.77 -26.93 36.35
C GLY A 306 -1.37 -26.62 35.80
N GLY A 307 -0.63 -25.70 36.43
CA GLY A 307 0.75 -25.34 36.05
C GLY A 307 1.63 -24.95 37.24
N THR A 308 2.78 -24.37 36.94
CA THR A 308 3.77 -23.77 37.86
C THR A 308 4.45 -22.60 37.15
N VAL A 309 4.58 -21.44 37.80
CA VAL A 309 5.19 -20.24 37.18
C VAL A 309 6.57 -19.98 37.75
N SER A 310 7.52 -19.58 36.88
CA SER A 310 8.86 -19.15 37.23
C SER A 310 9.22 -17.88 36.44
N GLY A 311 9.34 -16.73 37.12
CA GLY A 311 9.45 -15.44 36.45
C GLY A 311 8.21 -15.18 35.59
N LYS A 312 8.40 -14.95 34.29
CA LYS A 312 7.31 -14.80 33.31
C LYS A 312 6.85 -16.14 32.69
N THR A 313 7.57 -17.23 32.89
CA THR A 313 7.29 -18.51 32.22
C THR A 313 6.34 -19.36 33.04
N LEU A 314 5.16 -19.63 32.50
CA LEU A 314 4.26 -20.68 32.97
C LEU A 314 4.71 -22.02 32.37
N LYS A 315 4.99 -23.02 33.21
CA LYS A 315 5.12 -24.41 32.80
C LYS A 315 3.83 -25.16 33.13
N VAL A 316 3.17 -25.71 32.11
CA VAL A 316 1.90 -26.43 32.24
C VAL A 316 2.18 -27.88 32.65
N LYS A 317 1.36 -28.46 33.53
CA LYS A 317 1.50 -29.85 33.95
C LYS A 317 1.11 -30.81 32.81
N PRO A 318 1.77 -31.98 32.66
CA PRO A 318 1.33 -33.01 31.73
C PRO A 318 -0.14 -33.37 31.94
N GLY A 319 -0.90 -33.51 30.84
CA GLY A 319 -2.33 -33.82 30.87
C GLY A 319 -3.26 -32.67 31.30
N ALA A 320 -2.76 -31.53 31.75
CA ALA A 320 -3.61 -30.38 32.06
C ALA A 320 -4.14 -29.73 30.77
N THR A 321 -5.46 -29.59 30.68
CA THR A 321 -6.19 -28.88 29.61
C THR A 321 -6.59 -27.46 30.01
N GLN A 322 -6.42 -27.09 31.27
CA GLN A 322 -6.65 -25.74 31.81
C GLN A 322 -5.60 -25.42 32.88
N VAL A 323 -5.25 -24.14 32.97
CA VAL A 323 -4.50 -23.54 34.08
C VAL A 323 -5.37 -22.46 34.69
N THR A 324 -5.54 -22.45 36.01
CA THR A 324 -6.29 -21.41 36.73
C THR A 324 -5.41 -20.70 37.75
N TYR A 325 -5.73 -19.44 38.03
CA TYR A 325 -5.05 -18.62 39.03
C TYR A 325 -6.02 -17.59 39.60
N THR A 326 -5.65 -17.05 40.75
CA THR A 326 -6.29 -15.89 41.39
C THR A 326 -5.47 -14.65 41.05
N TYR A 327 -6.11 -13.61 40.50
CA TYR A 327 -5.48 -12.32 40.21
C TYR A 327 -5.98 -11.27 41.21
N ASP A 328 -5.09 -10.43 41.74
CA ASP A 328 -5.45 -9.23 42.50
C ASP A 328 -5.91 -8.12 41.55
N CYS A 329 -7.21 -7.80 41.59
CA CYS A 329 -7.81 -6.71 40.82
C CYS A 329 -7.67 -5.35 41.52
N GLY A 330 -7.06 -5.30 42.71
CA GLY A 330 -7.00 -4.13 43.57
C GLY A 330 -8.24 -3.96 44.44
N LYS A 331 -8.18 -3.01 45.39
CA LYS A 331 -9.21 -2.76 46.42
C LYS A 331 -9.61 -3.97 47.28
N GLY A 332 -8.77 -5.00 47.35
CA GLY A 332 -9.09 -6.26 48.04
C GLY A 332 -10.00 -7.19 47.24
N PHE A 333 -10.29 -6.89 45.96
CA PHE A 333 -10.92 -7.84 45.07
C PHE A 333 -9.89 -8.78 44.46
N SER A 334 -10.02 -10.07 44.74
CA SER A 334 -9.30 -11.12 44.01
C SER A 334 -10.29 -11.97 43.22
N ARG A 335 -9.95 -12.33 41.97
CA ARG A 335 -10.85 -13.04 41.04
C ARG A 335 -10.14 -14.17 40.32
N TYR A 336 -10.88 -15.20 39.95
CA TYR A 336 -10.37 -16.40 39.28
C TYR A 336 -10.41 -16.26 37.76
N PHE A 337 -9.29 -16.53 37.11
CA PHE A 337 -9.10 -16.51 35.66
C PHE A 337 -8.60 -17.88 35.17
N THR A 338 -8.93 -18.22 33.93
CA THR A 338 -8.55 -19.51 33.30
C THR A 338 -7.78 -19.27 32.00
N LEU A 339 -6.67 -20.00 31.84
CA LEU A 339 -6.04 -20.23 30.54
C LEU A 339 -6.47 -21.62 30.07
N ASN A 340 -7.21 -21.72 28.96
CA ASN A 340 -7.45 -23.02 28.32
C ASN A 340 -6.17 -23.43 27.59
N VAL A 341 -5.70 -24.65 27.81
CA VAL A 341 -4.43 -25.14 27.25
C VAL A 341 -4.72 -25.91 25.97
N ILE A 342 -4.45 -25.26 24.84
CA ILE A 342 -4.33 -25.92 23.54
C ILE A 342 -2.89 -26.42 23.42
N VAL A 343 -2.73 -27.70 23.15
CA VAL A 343 -1.41 -28.32 22.94
C VAL A 343 -1.16 -28.39 21.43
N ILE A 344 -0.03 -27.87 20.98
CA ILE A 344 0.39 -27.85 19.57
C ILE A 344 1.69 -28.65 19.40
N PRO A 345 1.96 -29.20 18.19
CA PRO A 345 3.22 -29.89 17.94
C PRO A 345 4.43 -28.98 18.10
N ASP A 346 5.55 -29.55 18.53
CA ASP A 346 6.81 -28.83 18.73
C ASP A 346 7.30 -28.18 17.41
N GLY A 347 7.90 -26.98 17.50
CA GLY A 347 8.40 -26.25 16.32
C GLY A 347 7.30 -25.62 15.44
N THR A 348 6.08 -25.51 15.95
CA THR A 348 4.94 -24.86 15.26
C THR A 348 5.07 -23.35 15.28
N ILE A 349 4.96 -22.70 14.11
CA ILE A 349 5.11 -21.25 13.94
C ILE A 349 3.72 -20.60 13.82
N PHE A 350 3.43 -19.57 14.62
CA PHE A 350 2.18 -18.79 14.48
C PHE A 350 2.20 -17.91 13.23
N ILE A 351 1.10 -17.90 12.49
CA ILE A 351 0.95 -17.16 11.22
C ILE A 351 0.41 -15.75 11.55
N ASN A 352 1.26 -14.94 12.20
CA ASN A 352 0.91 -13.63 12.72
C ASN A 352 1.90 -12.54 12.24
N ALA A 353 1.60 -11.27 12.53
CA ALA A 353 2.41 -10.13 12.09
C ALA A 353 3.82 -10.03 12.71
N SER A 354 4.17 -10.86 13.71
CA SER A 354 5.54 -10.94 14.23
C SER A 354 6.41 -11.83 13.35
N ASN A 355 5.88 -12.99 12.94
CA ASN A 355 6.59 -14.00 12.16
C ASN A 355 6.48 -13.76 10.64
N PHE A 356 5.33 -13.25 10.19
CA PHE A 356 5.02 -12.91 8.80
C PHE A 356 4.39 -11.51 8.76
N PRO A 357 5.18 -10.42 8.72
CA PRO A 357 4.67 -9.05 8.88
C PRO A 357 3.78 -8.60 7.72
N ASP A 358 4.21 -8.90 6.48
CA ASP A 358 3.45 -8.62 5.26
C ASP A 358 2.13 -9.40 5.24
N ALA A 359 1.02 -8.69 5.01
CA ALA A 359 -0.31 -9.29 5.03
C ALA A 359 -0.56 -10.24 3.86
N VAL A 360 -0.04 -9.93 2.68
CA VAL A 360 -0.23 -10.73 1.47
C VAL A 360 0.59 -12.02 1.56
N PHE A 361 1.82 -11.94 2.09
CA PHE A 361 2.63 -13.13 2.35
C PHE A 361 2.04 -13.99 3.48
N ARG A 362 1.58 -13.38 4.58
CA ARG A 362 0.92 -14.09 5.69
C ARG A 362 -0.35 -14.81 5.25
N ASP A 363 -1.21 -14.18 4.45
CA ASP A 363 -2.41 -14.81 3.88
C ASP A 363 -2.04 -15.92 2.88
N GLN A 364 -0.97 -15.76 2.08
CA GLN A 364 -0.46 -16.85 1.24
C GLN A 364 -0.04 -18.06 2.08
N VAL A 365 0.72 -17.86 3.16
CA VAL A 365 1.17 -18.95 4.04
C VAL A 365 -0.06 -19.62 4.69
N LYS A 366 -1.00 -18.84 5.21
CA LYS A 366 -2.26 -19.34 5.79
C LYS A 366 -3.04 -20.21 4.82
N TRP A 367 -3.34 -19.72 3.62
CA TRP A 367 -4.28 -20.36 2.70
C TRP A 367 -3.68 -21.34 1.69
N LYS A 368 -2.36 -21.29 1.41
CA LYS A 368 -1.69 -22.25 0.51
C LYS A 368 -0.84 -23.32 1.21
N ILE A 369 -0.46 -23.13 2.48
CA ILE A 369 0.53 -23.98 3.15
C ILE A 369 0.02 -24.51 4.50
N ALA A 370 -0.77 -23.72 5.23
CA ALA A 370 -1.30 -24.08 6.54
C ALA A 370 -2.78 -24.52 6.52
N ASP A 371 -3.35 -24.78 5.34
CA ASP A 371 -4.73 -25.26 5.16
C ASP A 371 -5.82 -24.37 5.80
N GLY A 372 -5.53 -23.07 5.97
CA GLY A 372 -6.41 -22.08 6.59
C GLY A 372 -6.26 -21.94 8.11
N ASN A 373 -5.34 -22.67 8.75
CA ASN A 373 -5.04 -22.53 10.17
C ASN A 373 -4.21 -21.27 10.49
N ASP A 374 -4.22 -20.81 11.74
CA ASP A 374 -3.37 -19.71 12.23
C ASP A 374 -1.98 -20.17 12.73
N THR A 375 -1.65 -21.43 12.47
CA THR A 375 -0.41 -22.11 12.86
C THR A 375 0.15 -22.93 11.70
N LEU A 376 1.48 -22.96 11.61
CA LEU A 376 2.25 -23.63 10.56
C LEU A 376 3.14 -24.71 11.18
N THR A 377 2.80 -25.97 10.97
CA THR A 377 3.50 -27.13 11.56
C THR A 377 4.86 -27.37 10.90
N GLU A 378 5.81 -28.00 11.60
CA GLU A 378 7.10 -28.38 11.01
C GLU A 378 6.93 -29.27 9.77
N GLN A 379 5.94 -30.18 9.75
CA GLN A 379 5.64 -31.01 8.59
C GLN A 379 5.27 -30.16 7.36
N GLN A 380 4.34 -29.21 7.48
CA GLN A 380 3.95 -28.32 6.38
C GLN A 380 5.14 -27.49 5.87
N ARG A 381 6.01 -27.02 6.77
CA ARG A 381 7.25 -26.30 6.41
C ARG A 381 8.24 -27.18 5.64
N ASN A 382 8.42 -28.42 6.10
CA ASN A 382 9.36 -29.37 5.51
C ASN A 382 8.87 -29.97 4.18
N GLN A 383 7.57 -29.92 3.90
CA GLN A 383 6.99 -30.39 2.63
C GLN A 383 7.05 -29.35 1.49
N LEU A 384 7.24 -28.06 1.80
CA LEU A 384 7.28 -27.00 0.78
C LEU A 384 8.61 -26.99 0.00
N GLN A 385 8.57 -27.41 -1.26
CA GLN A 385 9.74 -27.40 -2.16
C GLN A 385 9.72 -26.25 -3.19
N GLU A 386 8.54 -25.79 -3.61
CA GLU A 386 8.39 -24.66 -4.54
C GLU A 386 7.43 -23.60 -3.98
N LEU A 387 7.77 -22.32 -4.17
CA LEU A 387 6.93 -21.19 -3.77
C LEU A 387 6.89 -20.13 -4.88
N SER A 388 5.68 -19.79 -5.32
CA SER A 388 5.42 -18.67 -6.23
C SER A 388 4.61 -17.59 -5.52
N LEU A 389 5.15 -16.38 -5.49
CA LEU A 389 4.66 -15.23 -4.73
C LEU A 389 3.66 -14.38 -5.56
N PRO A 390 2.52 -13.93 -4.97
CA PRO A 390 1.63 -12.96 -5.59
C PRO A 390 2.22 -11.54 -5.57
N GLN A 391 1.64 -10.66 -6.38
CA GLN A 391 1.98 -9.24 -6.40
C GLN A 391 1.56 -8.55 -5.08
N GLY A 392 2.33 -7.54 -4.66
CA GLY A 392 2.02 -6.69 -3.51
C GLY A 392 2.80 -7.00 -2.23
N ILE A 393 3.60 -8.07 -2.21
CA ILE A 393 4.49 -8.41 -1.10
C ILE A 393 5.70 -7.47 -1.06
N LYS A 394 5.93 -6.83 0.08
CA LYS A 394 7.02 -5.87 0.31
C LYS A 394 8.11 -6.40 1.26
N ASP A 395 7.71 -7.28 2.18
CA ASP A 395 8.58 -7.95 3.15
C ASP A 395 8.34 -9.47 3.07
N LEU A 396 9.43 -10.24 2.96
CA LEU A 396 9.38 -11.71 2.90
C LEU A 396 9.82 -12.38 4.21
N LYS A 397 9.98 -11.63 5.31
CA LYS A 397 10.23 -12.21 6.63
C LYS A 397 9.20 -13.29 6.94
N GLY A 398 9.71 -14.44 7.37
CA GLY A 398 9.01 -15.71 7.46
C GLY A 398 9.42 -16.72 6.37
N ILE A 399 10.11 -16.29 5.31
CA ILE A 399 10.69 -17.20 4.30
C ILE A 399 11.75 -18.13 4.92
N GLU A 400 12.43 -17.66 5.97
CA GLU A 400 13.45 -18.41 6.70
C GLU A 400 12.94 -19.72 7.31
N TYR A 401 11.64 -19.85 7.54
CA TYR A 401 11.04 -21.04 8.13
C TYR A 401 10.94 -22.22 7.16
N PHE A 402 11.15 -22.01 5.85
CA PHE A 402 11.03 -23.01 4.78
C PHE A 402 12.41 -23.50 4.29
N GLU A 403 13.19 -24.14 5.18
CA GLU A 403 14.57 -24.55 4.86
C GLU A 403 14.69 -25.55 3.70
N ASN A 404 13.62 -26.31 3.43
CA ASN A 404 13.54 -27.29 2.34
C ASN A 404 13.18 -26.71 0.97
N LEU A 405 12.95 -25.40 0.86
CA LEU A 405 12.57 -24.73 -0.39
C LEU A 405 13.68 -24.86 -1.44
N GLU A 406 13.36 -25.51 -2.57
CA GLU A 406 14.27 -25.69 -3.71
C GLU A 406 14.07 -24.63 -4.80
N LYS A 407 12.88 -24.00 -4.85
CA LYS A 407 12.54 -22.98 -5.85
C LYS A 407 11.70 -21.84 -5.30
N LEU A 408 12.12 -20.60 -5.59
CA LEU A 408 11.40 -19.37 -5.24
C LEU A 408 11.20 -18.48 -6.48
N GLU A 409 9.94 -18.16 -6.79
CA GLU A 409 9.51 -17.31 -7.91
C GLU A 409 8.77 -16.08 -7.38
N GLY A 410 9.34 -14.88 -7.58
CA GLY A 410 8.90 -13.62 -7.00
C GLY A 410 9.03 -12.43 -7.95
N VAL A 411 8.74 -12.60 -9.24
CA VAL A 411 8.83 -11.55 -10.25
C VAL A 411 7.82 -10.42 -9.99
N SER A 412 8.28 -9.17 -10.05
CA SER A 412 7.43 -7.95 -9.94
C SER A 412 6.64 -7.78 -8.63
N VAL A 413 6.94 -8.53 -7.56
CA VAL A 413 6.07 -8.55 -6.38
C VAL A 413 6.14 -7.28 -5.52
N GLY A 414 7.30 -6.62 -5.47
CA GLY A 414 7.52 -5.38 -4.71
C GLY A 414 8.62 -5.44 -3.63
N LEU A 415 9.47 -6.47 -3.62
CA LEU A 415 10.51 -6.64 -2.58
C LEU A 415 11.60 -5.57 -2.66
N LYS A 416 12.06 -5.11 -1.48
CA LYS A 416 13.22 -4.20 -1.31
C LYS A 416 14.48 -4.88 -0.77
N TYR A 417 14.32 -5.93 0.02
CA TYR A 417 15.43 -6.68 0.61
C TYR A 417 15.08 -8.16 0.59
N LEU A 418 16.07 -9.03 0.35
CA LEU A 418 15.88 -10.48 0.41
C LEU A 418 17.13 -11.20 0.95
N ASP A 419 16.97 -11.87 2.09
CA ASP A 419 17.93 -12.84 2.63
C ASP A 419 17.30 -14.24 2.53
N VAL A 420 17.87 -15.12 1.70
CA VAL A 420 17.44 -16.53 1.54
C VAL A 420 18.43 -17.51 2.16
N THR A 421 19.36 -17.06 3.00
CA THR A 421 20.46 -17.89 3.53
C THR A 421 20.02 -19.06 4.42
N LYS A 422 18.75 -19.08 4.84
CA LYS A 422 18.12 -20.19 5.56
C LYS A 422 17.50 -21.24 4.63
N ASN A 423 17.13 -20.86 3.41
CA ASN A 423 16.58 -21.76 2.39
C ASN A 423 17.71 -22.55 1.70
N LYS A 424 18.47 -23.35 2.46
CA LYS A 424 19.75 -23.93 2.02
C LYS A 424 19.64 -24.93 0.86
N LYS A 425 18.44 -25.43 0.55
CA LYS A 425 18.18 -26.31 -0.60
C LYS A 425 17.83 -25.56 -1.90
N LEU A 426 17.79 -24.23 -1.90
CA LEU A 426 17.39 -23.41 -3.04
C LEU A 426 18.33 -23.62 -4.26
N LYS A 427 17.77 -24.15 -5.35
CA LYS A 427 18.41 -24.38 -6.67
C LYS A 427 18.02 -23.30 -7.67
N HIS A 428 16.79 -22.80 -7.58
CA HIS A 428 16.23 -21.79 -8.48
C HIS A 428 15.74 -20.58 -7.68
N LEU A 429 16.31 -19.41 -7.95
CA LEU A 429 15.80 -18.14 -7.43
C LEU A 429 15.48 -17.20 -8.59
N ASN A 430 14.25 -16.70 -8.63
CA ASN A 430 13.82 -15.70 -9.59
C ASN A 430 13.09 -14.55 -8.90
N VAL A 431 13.72 -13.38 -8.90
CA VAL A 431 13.24 -12.13 -8.30
C VAL A 431 13.46 -10.93 -9.23
N ASP A 432 13.40 -11.17 -10.54
CA ASP A 432 13.46 -10.12 -11.57
C ASP A 432 12.38 -9.03 -11.35
N THR A 433 12.70 -7.79 -11.74
CA THR A 433 11.76 -6.66 -11.78
C THR A 433 11.19 -6.23 -10.41
N ASN A 434 11.99 -6.28 -9.34
CA ASN A 434 11.61 -5.82 -8.01
C ASN A 434 12.25 -4.45 -7.68
N GLN A 435 12.41 -4.13 -6.39
CA GLN A 435 13.09 -2.93 -5.90
C GLN A 435 14.30 -3.34 -5.03
N LEU A 436 14.91 -4.51 -5.28
CA LEU A 436 15.93 -5.07 -4.39
C LEU A 436 17.17 -4.17 -4.34
N GLU A 437 17.36 -3.54 -3.19
CA GLU A 437 18.58 -2.83 -2.79
C GLU A 437 19.61 -3.81 -2.22
N TYR A 438 19.15 -4.95 -1.69
CA TYR A 438 19.99 -6.01 -1.13
C TYR A 438 19.45 -7.40 -1.45
N LEU A 439 20.34 -8.31 -1.87
CA LEU A 439 20.05 -9.72 -2.12
C LEU A 439 21.20 -10.59 -1.61
N LYS A 440 20.90 -11.57 -0.75
CA LYS A 440 21.91 -12.43 -0.12
C LYS A 440 21.66 -13.91 -0.41
N VAL A 441 22.59 -14.51 -1.15
CA VAL A 441 22.53 -15.89 -1.65
C VAL A 441 23.70 -16.77 -1.19
N THR A 442 24.55 -16.28 -0.28
CA THR A 442 25.87 -16.87 0.01
C THR A 442 25.82 -18.26 0.67
N GLU A 443 24.80 -18.56 1.48
CA GLU A 443 24.61 -19.90 2.06
C GLU A 443 23.94 -20.88 1.09
N ASN A 444 23.35 -20.39 -0.01
CA ASN A 444 22.64 -21.17 -1.02
C ASN A 444 23.64 -21.83 -1.99
N THR A 445 24.60 -22.57 -1.45
CA THR A 445 25.69 -23.25 -2.18
C THR A 445 25.19 -24.24 -3.24
N GLY A 446 23.93 -24.69 -3.14
CA GLY A 446 23.24 -25.51 -4.14
C GLY A 446 22.57 -24.75 -5.29
N LEU A 447 22.64 -23.41 -5.34
CA LEU A 447 21.97 -22.59 -6.33
C LEU A 447 22.53 -22.82 -7.74
N GLU A 448 21.66 -23.20 -8.67
CA GLU A 448 21.96 -23.56 -10.06
C GLU A 448 21.49 -22.48 -11.05
N TYR A 449 20.49 -21.67 -10.66
CA TYR A 449 19.88 -20.60 -11.47
C TYR A 449 19.57 -19.38 -10.61
N LEU A 450 20.03 -18.20 -11.02
CA LEU A 450 19.74 -16.92 -10.37
C LEU A 450 19.25 -15.87 -11.39
N HIS A 451 18.01 -15.43 -11.22
CA HIS A 451 17.43 -14.26 -11.88
C HIS A 451 17.18 -13.17 -10.84
N CYS A 452 17.87 -12.04 -10.96
CA CYS A 452 17.74 -10.86 -10.10
C CYS A 452 17.91 -9.54 -10.87
N GLY A 453 17.66 -9.56 -12.19
CA GLY A 453 17.75 -8.39 -13.06
C GLY A 453 16.59 -7.40 -12.87
N SER A 454 16.76 -6.17 -13.34
CA SER A 454 15.81 -5.07 -13.15
C SER A 454 15.49 -4.82 -11.66
N ASN A 455 16.54 -4.56 -10.89
CA ASN A 455 16.50 -4.26 -9.45
C ASN A 455 17.37 -3.02 -9.15
N GLN A 456 17.83 -2.84 -7.91
CA GLN A 456 18.64 -1.69 -7.47
C GLN A 456 19.97 -2.12 -6.84
N LEU A 457 20.41 -3.37 -7.08
CA LEU A 457 21.58 -3.97 -6.44
C LEU A 457 22.88 -3.24 -6.84
N THR A 458 23.68 -2.83 -5.86
CA THR A 458 25.02 -2.22 -6.05
C THR A 458 26.16 -3.24 -5.93
N GLU A 459 25.90 -4.37 -5.27
CA GLU A 459 26.80 -5.50 -5.07
C GLU A 459 26.06 -6.84 -5.26
N LEU A 460 26.78 -7.91 -5.61
CA LEU A 460 26.24 -9.27 -5.72
C LEU A 460 27.36 -10.31 -5.53
N ASP A 461 27.40 -10.98 -4.38
CA ASP A 461 28.30 -12.13 -4.16
C ASP A 461 27.66 -13.43 -4.64
N VAL A 462 28.21 -13.99 -5.72
CA VAL A 462 27.91 -15.35 -6.23
C VAL A 462 29.06 -16.35 -6.02
N THR A 463 30.14 -15.96 -5.35
CA THR A 463 31.37 -16.77 -5.21
C THR A 463 31.17 -18.07 -4.41
N HIS A 464 30.11 -18.10 -3.61
CA HIS A 464 29.69 -19.28 -2.84
C HIS A 464 28.79 -20.24 -3.65
N ASN A 465 28.11 -19.76 -4.69
CA ASN A 465 27.14 -20.52 -5.49
C ASN A 465 27.85 -21.31 -6.62
N ARG A 466 28.72 -22.24 -6.25
CA ARG A 466 29.65 -22.92 -7.20
C ARG A 466 28.95 -23.74 -8.30
N LYS A 467 27.69 -24.13 -8.08
CA LYS A 467 26.83 -24.81 -9.06
C LYS A 467 26.13 -23.87 -10.06
N LEU A 468 26.26 -22.56 -9.90
CA LEU A 468 25.49 -21.58 -10.66
C LEU A 468 25.77 -21.71 -12.16
N SER A 469 24.78 -22.24 -12.88
CA SER A 469 24.85 -22.53 -14.31
C SER A 469 24.32 -21.37 -15.16
N LYS A 470 23.43 -20.53 -14.59
CA LYS A 470 22.85 -19.36 -15.26
C LYS A 470 22.66 -18.21 -14.30
N LEU A 471 23.15 -17.03 -14.69
CA LEU A 471 23.07 -15.80 -13.90
C LEU A 471 22.53 -14.65 -14.75
N TRP A 472 21.40 -14.08 -14.33
CA TRP A 472 20.84 -12.84 -14.87
C TRP A 472 20.78 -11.79 -13.77
N CYS A 473 21.64 -10.78 -13.85
CA CYS A 473 21.74 -9.65 -12.93
C CYS A 473 21.70 -8.30 -13.68
N TYR A 474 21.25 -8.31 -14.94
CA TYR A 474 21.15 -7.14 -15.82
C TYR A 474 20.24 -6.03 -15.27
N ASN A 475 20.42 -4.77 -15.69
CA ASN A 475 19.60 -3.62 -15.24
C ASN A 475 19.62 -3.47 -13.71
N ASN A 476 20.80 -3.24 -13.16
CA ASN A 476 21.09 -2.99 -11.74
C ASN A 476 22.14 -1.86 -11.63
N GLN A 477 22.80 -1.71 -10.48
CA GLN A 477 23.83 -0.71 -10.20
C GLN A 477 25.18 -1.37 -9.83
N ILE A 478 25.42 -2.61 -10.29
CA ILE A 478 26.56 -3.42 -9.87
C ILE A 478 27.84 -2.86 -10.48
N THR A 479 28.83 -2.55 -9.63
CA THR A 479 30.13 -1.99 -10.03
C THR A 479 31.22 -3.04 -10.21
N LYS A 480 31.10 -4.20 -9.55
CA LYS A 480 32.01 -5.34 -9.69
C LYS A 480 31.26 -6.66 -9.50
N LEU A 481 31.62 -7.68 -10.27
CA LEU A 481 31.03 -9.02 -10.23
C LEU A 481 32.12 -10.10 -10.31
N ASP A 482 32.30 -10.91 -9.26
CA ASP A 482 33.25 -12.04 -9.24
C ASP A 482 32.52 -13.34 -9.61
N VAL A 483 32.70 -13.80 -10.86
CA VAL A 483 32.21 -15.12 -11.35
C VAL A 483 33.28 -16.22 -11.32
N SER A 484 34.44 -15.98 -10.70
CA SER A 484 35.62 -16.87 -10.76
C SER A 484 35.44 -18.22 -10.06
N LYS A 485 34.34 -18.41 -9.32
CA LYS A 485 34.00 -19.65 -8.61
C LYS A 485 32.87 -20.44 -9.27
N ASN A 486 32.26 -19.89 -10.32
CA ASN A 486 31.09 -20.42 -11.00
C ASN A 486 31.53 -21.12 -12.31
N SER A 487 32.40 -22.13 -12.20
CA SER A 487 32.97 -22.84 -13.36
C SER A 487 31.94 -23.63 -14.19
N ASP A 488 30.74 -23.82 -13.65
CA ASP A 488 29.60 -24.43 -14.33
C ASP A 488 28.71 -23.43 -15.08
N LEU A 489 29.05 -22.13 -15.05
CA LEU A 489 28.29 -21.05 -15.69
C LEU A 489 28.28 -21.19 -17.22
N VAL A 490 27.08 -21.33 -17.78
CA VAL A 490 26.79 -21.50 -19.20
C VAL A 490 26.24 -20.20 -19.81
N TRP A 491 25.34 -19.49 -19.11
CA TRP A 491 24.77 -18.22 -19.57
C TRP A 491 24.98 -17.12 -18.51
N LEU A 492 25.51 -15.96 -18.94
CA LEU A 492 25.74 -14.78 -18.08
C LEU A 492 25.11 -13.52 -18.70
N GLY A 493 24.08 -12.98 -18.05
CA GLY A 493 23.49 -11.68 -18.38
C GLY A 493 23.74 -10.65 -17.28
N CYS A 494 24.70 -9.76 -17.49
CA CYS A 494 25.11 -8.69 -16.57
C CYS A 494 25.03 -7.29 -17.19
N GLY A 495 24.43 -7.14 -18.38
CA GLY A 495 24.29 -5.86 -19.07
C GLY A 495 23.45 -4.79 -18.34
N SER A 496 23.56 -3.53 -18.74
CA SER A 496 22.95 -2.37 -18.06
C SER A 496 23.31 -2.33 -16.56
N ASN A 497 24.60 -2.19 -16.26
CA ASN A 497 25.15 -2.08 -14.91
C ASN A 497 26.22 -0.97 -14.87
N SER A 498 27.21 -1.05 -13.99
CA SER A 498 28.35 -0.12 -13.93
C SER A 498 29.68 -0.84 -13.77
N LEU A 499 29.80 -2.05 -14.36
CA LEU A 499 31.00 -2.87 -14.32
C LEU A 499 32.14 -2.21 -15.09
N THR A 500 33.26 -1.95 -14.43
CA THR A 500 34.51 -1.46 -15.07
C THR A 500 35.43 -2.59 -15.53
N GLU A 501 35.27 -3.78 -14.96
CA GLU A 501 36.04 -5.00 -15.27
C GLU A 501 35.13 -6.23 -15.26
N LEU A 502 35.47 -7.27 -16.03
CA LEU A 502 34.75 -8.54 -16.07
C LEU A 502 35.69 -9.70 -16.46
N ASP A 503 36.15 -10.47 -15.46
CA ASP A 503 36.94 -11.70 -15.69
C ASP A 503 36.01 -12.91 -15.89
N VAL A 504 35.91 -13.38 -17.14
CA VAL A 504 35.22 -14.65 -17.51
C VAL A 504 36.19 -15.81 -17.80
N SER A 505 37.48 -15.66 -17.50
CA SER A 505 38.54 -16.64 -17.80
C SER A 505 38.36 -17.98 -17.07
N ARG A 506 37.51 -18.01 -16.03
CA ARG A 506 37.19 -19.19 -15.20
C ARG A 506 35.88 -19.88 -15.59
N ASN A 507 35.20 -19.39 -16.63
CA ASN A 507 33.89 -19.86 -17.06
C ASN A 507 33.96 -20.44 -18.50
N PRO A 508 34.75 -21.52 -18.74
CA PRO A 508 35.01 -22.03 -20.09
C PRO A 508 33.79 -22.69 -20.76
N LYS A 509 32.72 -22.93 -20.01
CA LYS A 509 31.44 -23.46 -20.49
C LYS A 509 30.48 -22.38 -21.01
N LEU A 510 30.88 -21.11 -21.00
CA LEU A 510 30.02 -19.99 -21.32
C LEU A 510 29.61 -20.03 -22.81
N GLU A 511 28.33 -20.30 -23.07
CA GLU A 511 27.70 -20.31 -24.40
C GLU A 511 27.11 -18.94 -24.77
N MET A 512 26.70 -18.15 -23.77
CA MET A 512 26.02 -16.86 -23.91
C MET A 512 26.59 -15.84 -22.93
N LEU A 513 27.00 -14.67 -23.44
CA LEU A 513 27.47 -13.54 -22.64
C LEU A 513 26.78 -12.23 -23.06
N LEU A 514 25.97 -11.66 -22.17
CA LEU A 514 25.27 -10.40 -22.38
C LEU A 514 25.76 -9.38 -21.33
N CYS A 515 26.78 -8.60 -21.69
CA CYS A 515 27.48 -7.61 -20.84
C CYS A 515 27.35 -6.15 -21.34
N PHE A 516 26.47 -5.92 -22.31
CA PHE A 516 26.13 -4.61 -22.90
C PHE A 516 25.84 -3.49 -21.88
N ASP A 517 25.94 -2.22 -22.27
CA ASP A 517 25.66 -1.05 -21.41
C ASP A 517 26.36 -1.15 -20.03
N ASN A 518 27.69 -1.21 -20.05
CA ASN A 518 28.56 -1.21 -18.86
C ASN A 518 29.73 -0.22 -19.07
N GLN A 519 30.78 -0.30 -18.27
CA GLN A 519 31.95 0.59 -18.33
C GLN A 519 33.24 -0.19 -18.67
N LEU A 520 33.13 -1.36 -19.31
CA LEU A 520 34.25 -2.24 -19.61
C LEU A 520 35.17 -1.62 -20.66
N THR A 521 36.46 -1.47 -20.35
CA THR A 521 37.51 -1.01 -21.27
C THR A 521 38.18 -2.14 -22.04
N GLU A 522 38.14 -3.36 -21.51
CA GLU A 522 38.62 -4.59 -22.15
C GLU A 522 37.77 -5.81 -21.76
N LEU A 523 37.85 -6.87 -22.58
CA LEU A 523 37.13 -8.13 -22.38
C LEU A 523 37.93 -9.28 -22.99
N ASP A 524 38.64 -10.06 -22.16
CA ASP A 524 39.32 -11.27 -22.63
C ASP A 524 38.35 -12.45 -22.73
N LEU A 525 38.16 -12.95 -23.95
CA LEU A 525 37.37 -14.14 -24.26
C LEU A 525 38.23 -15.39 -24.48
N SER A 526 39.55 -15.33 -24.29
CA SER A 526 40.54 -16.37 -24.65
C SER A 526 40.36 -17.74 -23.98
N LYS A 527 39.35 -17.91 -23.11
CA LYS A 527 38.99 -19.16 -22.42
C LYS A 527 37.55 -19.61 -22.72
N ASN A 528 36.75 -18.79 -23.38
CA ASN A 528 35.31 -18.96 -23.56
C ASN A 528 35.00 -19.50 -24.96
N THR A 529 35.72 -20.55 -25.36
CA THR A 529 35.64 -21.17 -26.69
C THR A 529 34.28 -21.80 -27.02
N ALA A 530 33.38 -21.90 -26.04
CA ALA A 530 32.01 -22.37 -26.18
C ALA A 530 31.01 -21.26 -26.61
N LEU A 531 31.43 -19.98 -26.68
CA LEU A 531 30.52 -18.87 -26.97
C LEU A 531 29.84 -19.02 -28.34
N THR A 532 28.51 -18.87 -28.32
CA THR A 532 27.61 -18.90 -29.49
C THR A 532 26.71 -17.67 -29.58
N GLU A 533 26.59 -16.89 -28.50
CA GLU A 533 25.91 -15.60 -28.43
C GLU A 533 26.71 -14.59 -27.57
N LEU A 534 26.89 -13.37 -28.07
CA LEU A 534 27.63 -12.29 -27.40
C LEU A 534 26.98 -10.92 -27.65
N ASP A 535 26.66 -10.20 -26.57
CA ASP A 535 26.27 -8.79 -26.60
C ASP A 535 27.16 -8.00 -25.64
N CYS A 536 28.15 -7.30 -26.19
CA CYS A 536 29.07 -6.40 -25.47
C CYS A 536 29.00 -4.97 -26.02
N SER A 537 27.84 -4.59 -26.56
CA SER A 537 27.57 -3.24 -27.07
C SER A 537 27.56 -2.17 -25.95
N GLY A 538 27.65 -0.89 -26.29
CA GLY A 538 27.48 0.20 -25.31
C GLY A 538 28.49 0.26 -24.15
N ASN A 539 29.71 -0.24 -24.35
CA ASN A 539 30.81 -0.23 -23.36
C ASN A 539 31.93 0.76 -23.77
N HIS A 540 33.11 0.65 -23.15
CA HIS A 540 34.31 1.43 -23.45
C HIS A 540 35.40 0.61 -24.16
N LEU A 541 35.04 -0.51 -24.78
CA LEU A 541 35.99 -1.38 -25.48
C LEU A 541 36.61 -0.66 -26.69
N THR A 542 37.86 -0.98 -27.01
CA THR A 542 38.57 -0.51 -28.22
C THR A 542 38.92 -1.63 -29.19
N SER A 543 38.89 -2.87 -28.73
CA SER A 543 39.18 -4.07 -29.51
C SER A 543 38.36 -5.24 -28.97
N LEU A 544 38.14 -6.25 -29.82
CA LEU A 544 37.50 -7.50 -29.44
C LEU A 544 38.13 -8.63 -30.25
N GLU A 545 38.55 -9.70 -29.58
CA GLU A 545 39.13 -10.89 -30.20
C GLU A 545 38.23 -12.09 -29.92
N LEU A 546 37.49 -12.57 -30.94
CA LEU A 546 36.64 -13.76 -30.78
C LEU A 546 37.45 -15.05 -30.78
N THR A 547 37.03 -16.02 -29.96
CA THR A 547 37.58 -17.38 -29.90
C THR A 547 36.80 -18.42 -30.71
N SER A 548 35.57 -18.09 -31.10
CA SER A 548 34.61 -19.01 -31.73
C SER A 548 33.78 -18.29 -32.81
N TYR A 549 33.14 -19.07 -33.68
CA TYR A 549 32.18 -18.54 -34.64
C TYR A 549 30.83 -18.28 -33.94
N ILE A 550 30.42 -17.01 -33.94
CA ILE A 550 29.11 -16.53 -33.46
C ILE A 550 28.26 -16.17 -34.70
N LYS A 551 26.93 -16.38 -34.67
CA LYS A 551 26.06 -15.98 -35.80
C LYS A 551 25.87 -14.47 -35.85
N ASP A 552 25.48 -13.96 -37.01
CA ASP A 552 25.29 -12.52 -37.25
C ASP A 552 24.15 -11.92 -36.40
N THR A 553 23.08 -12.70 -36.19
CA THR A 553 21.95 -12.36 -35.30
C THR A 553 22.30 -12.40 -33.82
N ASP A 554 23.38 -13.11 -33.47
CA ASP A 554 23.73 -13.52 -32.11
C ASP A 554 25.02 -12.79 -31.64
N PHE A 555 25.51 -11.83 -32.43
CA PHE A 555 26.72 -11.04 -32.17
C PHE A 555 26.41 -9.55 -32.20
N LYS A 556 26.71 -8.82 -31.12
CA LYS A 556 26.66 -7.37 -31.07
C LYS A 556 27.83 -6.82 -30.26
N ALA A 557 28.57 -5.89 -30.86
CA ALA A 557 29.69 -5.20 -30.21
C ALA A 557 29.80 -3.71 -30.61
N ASP A 558 28.84 -3.20 -31.37
CA ASP A 558 28.80 -1.79 -31.80
C ASP A 558 28.44 -0.83 -30.66
N GLY A 559 28.61 0.47 -30.91
CA GLY A 559 28.25 1.51 -29.93
C GLY A 559 29.20 1.61 -28.74
N ASN A 560 30.34 0.92 -28.81
CA ASN A 560 31.45 1.11 -27.88
C ASN A 560 32.13 2.47 -28.12
N VAL A 561 32.35 3.22 -27.04
CA VAL A 561 32.93 4.57 -27.09
C VAL A 561 33.99 4.75 -26.01
N TYR A 562 35.25 4.91 -26.40
CA TYR A 562 36.36 5.22 -25.49
C TYR A 562 36.74 6.70 -25.60
N ASP A 563 37.07 7.37 -24.49
CA ASP A 563 37.49 8.77 -24.49
C ASP A 563 39.02 8.89 -24.67
N ILE A 564 39.45 9.68 -25.66
CA ILE A 564 40.86 10.02 -25.89
C ILE A 564 41.09 11.52 -25.76
N THR A 565 42.31 11.91 -25.37
CA THR A 565 42.75 13.31 -25.32
C THR A 565 43.89 13.53 -26.32
N ILE A 566 43.82 14.63 -27.08
CA ILE A 566 44.83 15.04 -28.07
C ILE A 566 45.22 16.51 -27.87
N ASP A 567 46.46 16.86 -28.22
CA ASP A 567 46.89 18.27 -28.25
C ASP A 567 46.33 18.98 -29.50
N ARG A 568 45.92 20.24 -29.37
CA ARG A 568 45.37 21.05 -30.48
C ARG A 568 46.35 21.36 -31.60
N THR A 569 47.66 21.27 -31.36
CA THR A 569 48.70 21.69 -32.29
C THR A 569 49.06 20.61 -33.31
N ASP A 570 49.26 19.35 -32.87
CA ASP A 570 49.51 18.21 -33.77
C ASP A 570 48.25 17.35 -34.05
N ARG A 571 47.31 17.30 -33.10
CA ARG A 571 46.06 16.52 -33.13
C ARG A 571 46.27 15.04 -33.42
N THR A 572 47.32 14.49 -32.81
CA THR A 572 47.69 13.07 -32.87
C THR A 572 47.36 12.30 -31.59
N PHE A 573 47.27 10.98 -31.72
CA PHE A 573 47.12 10.04 -30.61
C PHE A 573 47.88 8.73 -30.90
N ASP A 574 48.54 8.14 -29.90
CA ASP A 574 49.23 6.85 -30.04
C ASP A 574 48.29 5.69 -29.66
N LEU A 575 47.90 4.91 -30.67
CA LEU A 575 46.98 3.78 -30.52
C LEU A 575 47.56 2.63 -29.69
N SER A 576 48.86 2.60 -29.42
CA SER A 576 49.46 1.62 -28.49
C SER A 576 49.08 1.88 -27.03
N GLY A 577 48.52 3.06 -26.71
CA GLY A 577 47.94 3.39 -25.41
C GLY A 577 46.47 2.97 -25.23
N LEU A 578 45.86 2.28 -26.19
CA LEU A 578 44.48 1.77 -26.05
C LEU A 578 44.43 0.44 -25.28
N PRO A 579 43.38 0.20 -24.46
CA PRO A 579 43.19 -1.03 -23.69
C PRO A 579 42.90 -2.26 -24.57
N GLY A 580 42.78 -3.45 -23.96
CA GLY A 580 42.32 -4.66 -24.64
C GLY A 580 43.28 -5.21 -25.70
N ASN A 581 44.58 -4.91 -25.61
CA ASN A 581 45.62 -5.35 -26.55
C ASN A 581 45.29 -4.99 -28.02
N PHE A 582 45.00 -3.71 -28.24
CA PHE A 582 44.60 -3.15 -29.53
C PHE A 582 45.61 -3.40 -30.66
N LYS A 583 45.11 -3.84 -31.82
CA LYS A 583 45.91 -4.18 -33.01
C LYS A 583 45.59 -3.27 -34.20
N PRO A 584 46.41 -2.24 -34.50
CA PRO A 584 46.16 -1.33 -35.61
C PRO A 584 46.02 -2.02 -36.98
N GLU A 585 46.69 -3.16 -37.19
CA GLU A 585 46.64 -3.95 -38.43
C GLU A 585 45.30 -4.66 -38.68
N LYS A 586 44.44 -4.79 -37.65
CA LYS A 586 43.06 -5.29 -37.78
C LYS A 586 42.04 -4.21 -38.12
N VAL A 587 42.45 -2.94 -38.12
CA VAL A 587 41.53 -1.82 -38.32
C VAL A 587 41.23 -1.61 -39.80
N GLN A 588 39.96 -1.43 -40.10
CA GLN A 588 39.40 -1.21 -41.43
C GLN A 588 38.55 0.07 -41.38
N GLN A 589 38.60 0.88 -42.45
CA GLN A 589 37.72 2.04 -42.63
C GLN A 589 37.73 3.03 -41.43
N TRP A 590 38.85 3.71 -41.23
CA TRP A 590 38.88 4.92 -40.39
C TRP A 590 37.98 6.02 -40.98
N ASN A 591 37.25 6.71 -40.11
CA ASN A 591 36.40 7.85 -40.46
C ASN A 591 36.54 8.93 -39.37
N GLY A 592 36.83 10.17 -39.78
CA GLY A 592 37.16 11.28 -38.88
C GLY A 592 38.63 11.38 -38.46
N GLY A 593 39.50 10.55 -39.05
CA GLY A 593 40.95 10.58 -38.88
C GLY A 593 41.63 9.53 -39.77
N SER A 594 42.95 9.44 -39.71
CA SER A 594 43.74 8.44 -40.45
C SER A 594 44.99 8.01 -39.69
N VAL A 595 45.43 6.77 -39.92
CA VAL A 595 46.68 6.20 -39.37
C VAL A 595 47.68 6.07 -40.50
N LYS A 596 48.92 6.53 -40.28
CA LYS A 596 49.99 6.38 -41.27
C LYS A 596 50.50 4.94 -41.28
N SER A 597 50.52 4.31 -42.47
CA SER A 597 51.01 2.94 -42.65
C SER A 597 52.39 2.73 -42.04
N GLY A 598 52.55 1.66 -41.26
CA GLY A 598 53.77 1.37 -40.49
C GLY A 598 53.93 2.15 -39.18
N THR A 599 52.88 2.81 -38.68
CA THR A 599 52.89 3.53 -37.40
C THR A 599 51.62 3.26 -36.57
N SER A 600 51.70 3.44 -35.26
CA SER A 600 50.55 3.40 -34.35
C SER A 600 49.87 4.77 -34.16
N ILE A 601 50.29 5.80 -34.92
CA ILE A 601 49.83 7.17 -34.70
C ILE A 601 48.59 7.47 -35.54
N LEU A 602 47.49 7.73 -34.84
CA LEU A 602 46.27 8.30 -35.40
C LEU A 602 46.41 9.82 -35.48
N THR A 603 46.14 10.40 -36.64
CA THR A 603 45.90 11.83 -36.81
C THR A 603 44.40 12.05 -36.97
N VAL A 604 43.80 12.87 -36.12
CA VAL A 604 42.36 13.18 -36.15
C VAL A 604 42.09 14.29 -37.17
N ASP A 605 40.97 14.25 -37.90
CA ASP A 605 40.61 15.31 -38.85
C ASP A 605 40.15 16.60 -38.14
N LYS A 606 40.39 17.77 -38.75
CA LYS A 606 40.16 19.06 -38.08
C LYS A 606 38.67 19.32 -37.82
N GLY A 607 38.33 19.53 -36.54
CA GLY A 607 36.96 19.78 -36.10
C GLY A 607 36.13 18.52 -35.82
N VAL A 608 36.73 17.33 -35.95
CA VAL A 608 36.10 16.06 -35.57
C VAL A 608 36.19 15.85 -34.05
N SER A 609 35.05 15.50 -33.44
CA SER A 609 34.92 15.15 -32.02
C SER A 609 34.72 13.65 -31.77
N GLN A 610 34.56 12.84 -32.82
CA GLN A 610 34.42 11.38 -32.76
C GLN A 610 35.11 10.74 -33.97
N VAL A 611 36.10 9.89 -33.72
CA VAL A 611 36.71 9.03 -34.75
C VAL A 611 36.04 7.65 -34.66
N THR A 612 35.58 7.11 -35.77
CA THR A 612 34.99 5.76 -35.83
C THR A 612 35.84 4.86 -36.71
N TYR A 613 35.96 3.59 -36.35
CA TYR A 613 36.65 2.57 -37.14
C TYR A 613 35.98 1.21 -37.01
N THR A 614 36.15 0.37 -38.04
CA THR A 614 35.70 -1.02 -38.04
C THR A 614 36.87 -1.92 -37.65
N TYR A 615 36.70 -2.83 -36.70
CA TYR A 615 37.76 -3.74 -36.23
C TYR A 615 37.45 -5.19 -36.60
N ASP A 616 38.44 -5.92 -37.14
CA ASP A 616 38.28 -7.34 -37.47
C ASP A 616 38.32 -8.22 -36.22
N CYS A 617 37.15 -8.65 -35.77
CA CYS A 617 36.98 -9.43 -34.54
C CYS A 617 37.37 -10.90 -34.73
N GLY A 618 37.71 -11.33 -35.95
CA GLY A 618 37.87 -12.73 -36.33
C GLY A 618 36.55 -13.40 -36.74
N PHE A 619 36.64 -14.63 -37.26
CA PHE A 619 35.48 -15.46 -37.67
C PHE A 619 34.47 -14.76 -38.61
N SER A 620 34.96 -13.85 -39.47
CA SER A 620 34.15 -12.98 -40.34
C SER A 620 33.20 -12.02 -39.61
N ARG A 621 33.44 -11.74 -38.33
CA ARG A 621 32.75 -10.72 -37.54
C ARG A 621 33.55 -9.43 -37.49
N LYS A 622 32.84 -8.31 -37.49
CA LYS A 622 33.38 -6.96 -37.40
C LYS A 622 32.49 -6.13 -36.49
N ALA A 623 33.08 -5.15 -35.81
CA ALA A 623 32.36 -4.22 -34.95
C ALA A 623 32.88 -2.80 -35.16
N VAL A 624 32.01 -1.81 -34.98
CA VAL A 624 32.32 -0.39 -35.11
C VAL A 624 32.57 0.21 -33.72
N PHE A 625 33.81 0.63 -33.51
CA PHE A 625 34.29 1.26 -32.28
C PHE A 625 34.47 2.77 -32.50
N THR A 626 34.30 3.54 -31.43
CA THR A 626 34.39 5.01 -31.46
C THR A 626 35.43 5.52 -30.46
N LEU A 627 36.31 6.42 -30.89
CA LEU A 627 37.11 7.26 -29.99
C LEU A 627 36.45 8.64 -29.92
N ARG A 628 35.95 9.03 -28.74
CA ARG A 628 35.48 10.40 -28.50
C ARG A 628 36.69 11.27 -28.19
N VAL A 629 36.80 12.41 -28.86
CA VAL A 629 38.02 13.23 -28.87
C VAL A 629 37.85 14.46 -27.99
N THR A 630 38.70 14.59 -26.97
CA THR A 630 38.87 15.81 -26.17
C THR A 630 40.15 16.52 -26.60
N GLU A 631 40.09 17.83 -26.80
CA GLU A 631 41.24 18.65 -27.24
C GLU A 631 41.81 19.50 -26.10
N THR A 632 43.12 19.39 -25.84
CA THR A 632 43.85 20.23 -24.88
C THR A 632 44.70 21.30 -25.57
N GLY A 633 44.88 22.45 -24.92
CA GLY A 633 45.71 23.56 -25.41
C GLY A 633 45.00 24.93 -25.34
N SER A 634 45.74 25.94 -24.86
CA SER A 634 45.32 27.34 -24.79
C SER A 634 45.37 28.04 -26.16
N ALA A 635 44.65 29.16 -26.31
CA ALA A 635 44.75 29.99 -27.50
C ALA A 635 46.16 30.62 -27.61
N PRO A 636 46.73 30.75 -28.84
CA PRO A 636 48.06 31.31 -29.03
C PRO A 636 48.10 32.81 -28.70
N VAL A 637 49.22 33.26 -28.13
CA VAL A 637 49.56 34.68 -27.96
C VAL A 637 50.40 35.11 -29.15
N ASP A 638 50.01 36.19 -29.84
CA ASP A 638 50.74 36.68 -31.01
C ASP A 638 52.16 37.18 -30.65
N PRO A 639 53.19 36.82 -31.44
CA PRO A 639 54.54 37.34 -31.27
C PRO A 639 54.68 38.76 -31.85
N PRO A 640 55.43 39.67 -31.19
CA PRO A 640 55.57 41.06 -31.64
C PRO A 640 56.51 41.20 -32.84
N VAL A 641 56.15 42.07 -33.79
CA VAL A 641 57.03 42.54 -34.88
C VAL A 641 57.05 44.07 -34.90
N THR A 642 58.21 44.65 -35.25
CA THR A 642 58.63 46.02 -34.92
C THR A 642 57.95 47.14 -35.73
N PRO A 643 57.62 48.30 -35.11
CA PRO A 643 57.30 49.55 -35.80
C PRO A 643 58.56 50.40 -36.10
N PRO A 644 58.53 51.31 -37.10
CA PRO A 644 59.60 52.26 -37.37
C PRO A 644 59.26 53.72 -36.97
N SER A 645 60.01 54.30 -36.03
CA SER A 645 60.08 55.73 -35.63
C SER A 645 58.78 56.40 -35.11
N GLY A 646 58.82 57.29 -34.10
CA GLY A 646 59.92 57.70 -33.22
C GLY A 646 59.62 59.08 -32.56
N GLY A 647 59.87 59.23 -31.26
CA GLY A 647 59.70 60.50 -30.54
C GLY A 647 59.38 60.38 -29.04
N ASP A 648 60.38 60.70 -28.21
CA ASP A 648 60.33 61.42 -26.92
C ASP A 648 59.42 60.93 -25.75
N THR A 649 60.05 60.15 -24.85
CA THR A 649 60.32 60.40 -23.40
C THR A 649 59.51 61.46 -22.58
N PRO A 650 59.51 61.40 -21.21
CA PRO A 650 59.70 60.25 -20.28
C PRO A 650 58.84 60.29 -18.96
N GLY A 651 58.97 59.29 -18.08
CA GLY A 651 58.97 59.52 -16.62
C GLY A 651 58.28 58.51 -15.68
N GLY A 652 58.98 58.11 -14.60
CA GLY A 652 58.44 57.50 -13.36
C GLY A 652 58.03 56.01 -13.43
N THR A 653 58.61 54.96 -12.80
CA THR A 653 59.43 54.64 -11.60
C THR A 653 58.67 53.79 -10.56
N THR A 654 59.37 52.76 -10.04
CA THR A 654 59.10 51.90 -8.84
C THR A 654 58.05 50.76 -8.91
N PRO A 655 58.30 49.59 -8.24
CA PRO A 655 57.43 48.41 -8.26
C PRO A 655 56.95 47.91 -6.86
N GLY A 656 56.01 46.93 -6.86
CA GLY A 656 55.89 45.90 -5.81
C GLY A 656 54.55 45.83 -5.04
N GLY A 657 54.03 44.62 -4.80
CA GLY A 657 52.90 44.37 -3.88
C GLY A 657 52.07 43.11 -4.16
N SER A 658 51.64 42.42 -3.11
CA SER A 658 50.75 41.24 -3.09
C SER A 658 50.06 41.14 -1.71
N THR A 659 49.14 40.23 -1.36
CA THR A 659 48.56 38.99 -1.95
C THR A 659 47.16 38.81 -1.30
N GLY A 660 46.24 37.91 -1.68
CA GLY A 660 46.22 36.86 -2.71
C GLY A 660 45.23 35.75 -2.33
N GLY A 661 44.60 35.09 -3.32
CA GLY A 661 43.58 34.05 -3.13
C GLY A 661 42.12 34.55 -3.18
N GLY A 662 41.13 33.76 -3.57
CA GLY A 662 41.23 32.41 -4.16
C GLY A 662 40.03 31.51 -3.84
N ASP A 663 39.11 31.35 -4.81
CA ASP A 663 38.40 30.11 -5.13
C ASP A 663 37.42 30.36 -6.31
N GLY A 664 37.19 29.35 -7.16
CA GLY A 664 36.35 29.51 -8.33
C GLY A 664 35.95 28.20 -9.02
N GLY A 665 34.69 27.80 -8.88
CA GLY A 665 34.09 26.70 -9.65
C GLY A 665 33.62 27.18 -11.02
N GLY A 666 34.23 26.67 -12.10
CA GLY A 666 33.87 26.99 -13.48
C GLY A 666 32.84 26.01 -14.05
N ALA A 667 31.70 26.51 -14.54
CA ALA A 667 30.69 25.70 -15.21
C ALA A 667 31.08 25.37 -16.66
N VAL A 668 30.66 24.20 -17.16
CA VAL A 668 30.88 23.75 -18.55
C VAL A 668 29.58 23.85 -19.36
N VAL A 669 29.67 24.41 -20.56
CA VAL A 669 28.53 24.69 -21.46
C VAL A 669 28.23 23.47 -22.34
N ILE A 670 26.97 23.03 -22.36
CA ILE A 670 26.50 21.96 -23.28
C ILE A 670 25.95 22.58 -24.57
N VAL A 671 26.65 22.35 -25.69
CA VAL A 671 26.16 22.66 -27.04
C VAL A 671 25.49 21.41 -27.63
N ALA A 672 24.23 21.52 -28.01
CA ALA A 672 23.47 20.41 -28.58
C ALA A 672 23.56 20.37 -30.11
N ALA A 673 24.22 19.35 -30.67
CA ALA A 673 24.12 18.98 -32.07
C ALA A 673 23.02 17.94 -32.27
N ALA A 674 22.31 17.99 -33.41
CA ALA A 674 21.25 17.04 -33.74
C ALA A 674 21.47 16.47 -35.14
N GLY A 675 21.49 15.14 -35.25
CA GLY A 675 21.53 14.39 -36.50
C GLY A 675 20.85 13.04 -36.28
N ALA A 676 20.04 12.59 -37.24
CA ALA A 676 19.27 11.36 -37.11
C ALA A 676 19.16 10.64 -38.45
N VAL A 677 19.46 9.34 -38.44
CA VAL A 677 19.13 8.37 -39.49
C VAL A 677 18.58 7.13 -38.77
N ALA A 678 17.57 6.47 -39.34
CA ALA A 678 16.76 5.49 -38.63
C ALA A 678 17.17 4.03 -38.89
N ALA A 679 17.24 3.24 -37.81
CA ALA A 679 17.22 1.78 -37.82
C ALA A 679 16.53 1.26 -36.53
N GLY A 680 15.94 0.06 -36.57
CA GLY A 680 15.50 -0.66 -35.35
C GLY A 680 14.20 -0.16 -34.68
N VAL A 681 13.04 -0.41 -35.31
CA VAL A 681 11.70 0.02 -34.81
C VAL A 681 11.29 -0.60 -33.45
N VAL A 682 11.99 -1.63 -32.94
CA VAL A 682 11.68 -2.28 -31.65
C VAL A 682 12.07 -1.43 -30.45
N GLY A 683 13.25 -0.79 -30.45
CA GLY A 683 13.76 -0.05 -29.29
C GLY A 683 12.94 1.20 -28.95
N TYR A 684 12.40 1.88 -29.97
CA TYR A 684 11.65 3.12 -29.79
C TYR A 684 10.33 2.94 -29.01
N GLY A 685 9.73 1.75 -29.09
CA GLY A 685 8.54 1.38 -28.32
C GLY A 685 8.86 1.23 -26.82
N VAL A 686 9.87 0.42 -26.49
CA VAL A 686 10.30 0.19 -25.10
C VAL A 686 10.78 1.49 -24.44
N TYR A 687 11.58 2.29 -25.13
CA TYR A 687 12.12 3.54 -24.58
C TYR A 687 11.02 4.58 -24.27
N ASN A 688 10.02 4.73 -25.15
CA ASN A 688 8.87 5.59 -24.86
C ASN A 688 7.95 5.00 -23.79
N TYR A 689 7.76 3.68 -23.72
CA TYR A 689 6.97 3.03 -22.67
C TYR A 689 7.58 3.25 -21.28
N VAL A 690 8.88 3.00 -21.13
CA VAL A 690 9.63 3.25 -19.88
C VAL A 690 9.61 4.74 -19.51
N SER A 691 9.80 5.63 -20.49
CA SER A 691 9.72 7.09 -20.26
C SER A 691 8.32 7.54 -19.84
N GLY A 692 7.27 6.98 -20.43
CA GLY A 692 5.87 7.24 -20.08
C GLY A 692 5.53 6.76 -18.68
N ARG A 693 5.99 5.57 -18.29
CA ARG A 693 5.83 5.05 -16.91
C ARG A 693 6.60 5.89 -15.89
N LYS A 694 7.82 6.32 -16.20
CA LYS A 694 8.60 7.25 -15.34
C LYS A 694 7.95 8.63 -15.21
N LEU A 695 7.36 9.15 -16.28
CA LEU A 695 6.58 10.39 -16.25
C LEU A 695 5.31 10.24 -15.40
N GLN A 696 4.53 9.17 -15.60
CA GLN A 696 3.28 8.95 -14.87
C GLN A 696 3.49 8.69 -13.37
N ALA A 697 4.69 8.29 -12.96
CA ALA A 697 5.08 8.19 -11.55
C ALA A 697 5.61 9.51 -10.93
N LEU A 698 5.83 10.55 -11.75
CA LEU A 698 6.26 11.90 -11.32
C LEU A 698 5.16 12.96 -11.43
N LEU A 699 4.07 12.66 -12.15
CA LEU A 699 2.88 13.50 -12.20
C LEU A 699 2.08 13.38 -10.88
N PRO A 700 1.43 14.45 -10.39
CA PRO A 700 0.51 14.37 -9.26
C PRO A 700 -0.63 13.38 -9.52
N GLU A 701 -1.14 12.77 -8.44
CA GLU A 701 -2.16 11.72 -8.54
C GLU A 701 -3.43 12.22 -9.26
N GLY A 702 -3.87 11.47 -10.27
CA GLY A 702 -4.98 11.84 -11.15
C GLY A 702 -4.61 12.66 -12.40
N VAL A 703 -3.37 13.16 -12.54
CA VAL A 703 -2.94 13.91 -13.72
C VAL A 703 -2.53 12.95 -14.85
N ALA A 704 -3.20 13.06 -16.01
CA ALA A 704 -2.87 12.30 -17.21
C ALA A 704 -1.58 12.80 -17.89
N ALA A 705 -0.83 11.90 -18.52
CA ALA A 705 0.35 12.26 -19.30
C ALA A 705 -0.07 13.02 -20.59
N PRO A 706 0.61 14.12 -20.96
CA PRO A 706 0.23 14.92 -22.11
C PRO A 706 0.61 14.23 -23.44
N GLU A 707 -0.35 14.14 -24.34
CA GLU A 707 -0.24 13.51 -25.66
C GLU A 707 0.40 14.44 -26.70
N ASN A 708 0.29 15.75 -26.48
CA ASN A 708 0.70 16.79 -27.43
C ASN A 708 1.38 17.99 -26.75
N ARG A 709 1.91 18.90 -27.58
CA ARG A 709 2.69 20.06 -27.14
C ARG A 709 1.87 21.10 -26.39
N ALA A 710 0.58 21.29 -26.70
CA ALA A 710 -0.29 22.18 -25.94
C ALA A 710 -0.51 21.67 -24.51
N GLN A 711 -0.90 20.42 -24.34
CA GLN A 711 -1.05 19.78 -23.03
C GLN A 711 0.27 19.78 -22.25
N THR A 712 1.42 19.60 -22.91
CA THR A 712 2.75 19.68 -22.28
C THR A 712 3.08 21.08 -21.78
N ALA A 713 2.82 22.12 -22.58
CA ALA A 713 3.05 23.50 -22.14
C ALA A 713 2.14 23.87 -20.97
N LEU A 714 0.84 23.53 -21.05
CA LEU A 714 -0.10 23.74 -19.95
C LEU A 714 0.30 22.99 -18.68
N LEU A 715 0.75 21.73 -18.77
CA LEU A 715 1.26 20.97 -17.63
C LEU A 715 2.41 21.71 -16.95
N LEU A 716 3.47 22.04 -17.70
CA LEU A 716 4.66 22.72 -17.17
C LEU A 716 4.30 24.08 -16.57
N TRP A 717 3.48 24.88 -17.27
CA TRP A 717 3.06 26.20 -16.82
C TRP A 717 2.16 26.15 -15.56
N ASN A 718 1.27 25.16 -15.45
CA ASN A 718 0.50 24.92 -14.22
C ASN A 718 1.40 24.48 -13.07
N THR A 719 2.36 23.57 -13.30
CA THR A 719 3.35 23.13 -12.28
C THR A 719 4.23 24.29 -11.81
N ALA A 720 4.53 25.26 -12.68
CA ALA A 720 5.26 26.47 -12.34
C ALA A 720 4.43 27.54 -11.58
N GLY A 721 3.13 27.32 -11.36
CA GLY A 721 2.24 28.28 -10.71
C GLY A 721 1.68 29.37 -11.63
N ARG A 722 1.64 29.14 -12.95
CA ARG A 722 1.16 30.07 -14.00
C ARG A 722 1.82 31.46 -14.01
N PRO A 723 3.16 31.57 -14.02
CA PRO A 723 3.85 32.85 -14.20
C PRO A 723 3.53 33.47 -15.57
N GLU A 724 3.28 34.79 -15.63
CA GLU A 724 3.14 35.47 -16.92
C GLU A 724 4.46 35.39 -17.74
N PRO A 725 4.38 35.20 -19.07
CA PRO A 725 5.56 35.27 -19.95
C PRO A 725 6.14 36.69 -19.98
N ALA A 726 7.42 36.80 -20.33
CA ALA A 726 8.12 38.08 -20.48
C ALA A 726 7.66 38.83 -21.74
N ASP A 727 7.46 38.11 -22.86
CA ASP A 727 6.91 38.66 -24.09
C ASP A 727 5.40 38.33 -24.24
N ALA A 728 4.68 39.17 -25.00
CA ALA A 728 3.33 38.84 -25.42
C ALA A 728 3.31 37.56 -26.29
N PRO A 729 2.32 36.66 -26.16
CA PRO A 729 2.31 35.35 -26.84
C PRO A 729 2.48 35.40 -28.37
N ALA A 730 3.68 35.09 -28.86
CA ALA A 730 4.07 35.25 -30.26
C ALA A 730 3.69 34.06 -31.16
N PHE A 731 2.60 33.35 -30.88
CA PHE A 731 2.20 32.12 -31.57
C PHE A 731 0.81 32.23 -32.20
N ALA A 732 0.76 32.80 -33.41
CA ALA A 732 -0.47 32.92 -34.21
C ALA A 732 -1.10 31.56 -34.62
N ASP A 733 -0.47 30.42 -34.32
CA ASP A 733 -1.03 29.08 -34.49
C ASP A 733 -1.61 28.47 -33.19
N VAL A 734 -1.71 29.25 -32.10
CA VAL A 734 -2.34 28.86 -30.84
C VAL A 734 -3.50 29.82 -30.54
N ALA A 735 -4.74 29.36 -30.74
CA ALA A 735 -5.94 30.19 -30.58
C ALA A 735 -6.44 30.33 -29.13
N ASP A 736 -6.01 29.44 -28.24
CA ASP A 736 -6.38 29.48 -26.81
C ASP A 736 -5.40 30.39 -26.02
N PRO A 737 -5.88 31.43 -25.30
CA PRO A 737 -5.02 32.40 -24.63
C PRO A 737 -4.10 31.81 -23.54
N ASP A 738 -4.61 30.88 -22.73
CA ASP A 738 -3.83 30.22 -21.66
C ASP A 738 -2.74 29.33 -22.26
N THR A 739 -3.07 28.54 -23.28
CA THR A 739 -2.10 27.73 -24.02
C THR A 739 -1.07 28.62 -24.73
N ALA A 740 -1.46 29.79 -25.24
CA ALA A 740 -0.54 30.72 -25.90
C ALA A 740 0.47 31.31 -24.90
N LYS A 741 0.02 31.72 -23.70
CA LYS A 741 0.89 32.14 -22.59
C LYS A 741 1.82 31.01 -22.14
N ALA A 742 1.26 29.83 -21.88
CA ALA A 742 2.02 28.64 -21.47
C ALA A 742 3.11 28.26 -22.49
N ALA A 743 2.77 28.30 -23.78
CA ALA A 743 3.70 28.01 -24.88
C ALA A 743 4.83 29.05 -24.98
N GLN A 744 4.50 30.34 -24.83
CA GLN A 744 5.48 31.44 -24.84
C GLN A 744 6.44 31.31 -23.65
N TRP A 745 5.92 31.18 -22.42
CA TRP A 745 6.73 31.01 -21.22
C TRP A 745 7.61 29.74 -21.26
N CYS A 746 7.07 28.60 -21.70
CA CYS A 746 7.85 27.35 -21.83
C CYS A 746 9.00 27.46 -22.84
N VAL A 747 8.90 28.37 -23.82
CA VAL A 747 9.96 28.64 -24.79
C VAL A 747 11.00 29.62 -24.24
N GLU A 748 10.58 30.64 -23.49
CA GLU A 748 11.46 31.58 -22.77
C GLU A 748 12.35 30.84 -21.75
N GLN A 749 11.78 29.93 -20.96
CA GLN A 749 12.53 29.10 -20.00
C GLN A 749 13.37 27.98 -20.65
N GLY A 750 13.36 27.86 -21.98
CA GLY A 750 14.05 26.79 -22.69
C GLY A 750 13.63 25.39 -22.25
N LEU A 751 12.35 25.20 -21.90
CA LEU A 751 11.73 23.90 -21.61
C LEU A 751 11.19 23.28 -22.90
N MET A 752 10.73 24.12 -23.82
CA MET A 752 10.27 23.75 -25.17
C MET A 752 10.96 24.62 -26.23
N LYS A 753 11.00 24.15 -27.48
CA LYS A 753 11.55 24.90 -28.62
C LYS A 753 10.44 25.28 -29.62
N ARG A 754 10.57 26.43 -30.30
CA ARG A 754 9.77 26.79 -31.48
C ARG A 754 10.01 25.76 -32.61
N ARG A 755 9.03 25.55 -33.49
CA ARG A 755 9.19 24.75 -34.71
C ARG A 755 9.68 25.65 -35.87
N LEU A 756 9.96 25.02 -37.02
CA LEU A 756 10.23 25.73 -38.27
C LEU A 756 9.12 26.76 -38.56
N ASN A 757 9.51 27.87 -39.18
CA ASN A 757 8.63 29.02 -39.47
C ASN A 757 8.00 29.68 -38.23
N GLY A 758 8.66 29.60 -37.07
CA GLY A 758 8.34 30.36 -35.85
C GLY A 758 7.15 29.84 -35.01
N LYS A 759 6.37 28.91 -35.57
CA LYS A 759 5.15 28.33 -34.97
C LYS A 759 5.39 27.48 -33.73
N PHE A 760 4.35 27.30 -32.90
CA PHE A 760 4.40 26.37 -31.76
C PHE A 760 4.05 24.93 -32.12
N ALA A 761 3.12 24.74 -33.07
CA ALA A 761 2.49 23.47 -33.44
C ALA A 761 1.83 22.74 -32.25
N PRO A 762 0.74 23.31 -31.67
CA PRO A 762 0.12 22.82 -30.43
C PRO A 762 -0.33 21.36 -30.50
N GLY A 763 -0.98 20.96 -31.59
CA GLY A 763 -1.49 19.61 -31.81
C GLY A 763 -0.46 18.57 -32.26
N SER A 764 0.83 18.93 -32.43
CA SER A 764 1.87 17.94 -32.71
C SER A 764 2.21 17.14 -31.46
N SER A 765 2.39 15.83 -31.64
CA SER A 765 2.86 14.92 -30.60
C SER A 765 4.29 15.27 -30.14
N ILE A 766 4.63 14.81 -28.94
CA ILE A 766 5.93 14.99 -28.31
C ILE A 766 6.32 13.67 -27.61
N PRO A 767 7.55 13.14 -27.80
CA PRO A 767 7.98 11.91 -27.13
C PRO A 767 7.97 12.05 -25.61
N ALA A 768 7.59 10.99 -24.89
CA ALA A 768 7.44 11.00 -23.44
C ALA A 768 8.75 11.37 -22.71
N TYR A 769 9.92 11.02 -23.27
CA TYR A 769 11.22 11.40 -22.72
C TYR A 769 11.48 12.92 -22.80
N GLN A 770 10.94 13.64 -23.80
CA GLN A 770 11.09 15.09 -23.91
C GLN A 770 10.22 15.80 -22.87
N VAL A 771 9.00 15.30 -22.64
CA VAL A 771 8.12 15.76 -21.56
C VAL A 771 8.78 15.51 -20.20
N LEU A 772 9.28 14.30 -19.96
CA LEU A 772 9.98 13.92 -18.72
C LEU A 772 11.20 14.80 -18.43
N ASN A 773 12.03 15.09 -19.44
CA ASN A 773 13.21 15.95 -19.28
C ASN A 773 12.83 17.41 -19.03
N ALA A 774 11.78 17.93 -19.70
CA ALA A 774 11.27 19.28 -19.44
C ALA A 774 10.64 19.41 -18.04
N TYR A 775 9.90 18.39 -17.60
CA TYR A 775 9.27 18.35 -16.28
C TYR A 775 10.31 18.28 -15.16
N ARG A 776 11.34 17.44 -15.30
CA ARG A 776 12.48 17.38 -14.37
C ARG A 776 13.22 18.72 -14.28
N LYS A 777 13.58 19.32 -15.42
CA LYS A 777 14.23 20.65 -15.49
C LYS A 777 13.40 21.78 -14.83
N LEU A 778 12.11 21.58 -14.62
CA LEU A 778 11.23 22.49 -13.89
C LEU A 778 11.09 22.14 -12.40
N ALA A 779 11.07 20.84 -12.05
CA ALA A 779 10.84 20.37 -10.69
C ALA A 779 12.09 20.42 -9.77
N GLY A 780 13.29 20.41 -10.36
CA GLY A 780 14.58 20.34 -9.65
C GLY A 780 15.36 19.09 -10.04
#